data_AF-A0A0S8JL90-F1
#
_entry.id   AF-A0A0S8JL90-F1
#
_cell.length_a   1.000
_cell.length_b   1.000
_cell.length_c   1.000
_cell.angle_alpha   90.00
_cell.angle_beta   90.00
_cell.angle_gamma   90.00
#
_symmetry.space_group_name_H-M   'P 1'
#
loop_
_entity.id
_entity.type
_entity.pdbx_description
1 polymer ?
#
loop_
_entity_poly.entity_id
_entity_poly.type
_entity_poly.pdbx_seq_one_letter_code
_entity_poly.pdbx_strand_id
1 'polypeptide(L)'
;VAANKGVVRAFEQALGLSPGELIIPRYHASMGAIGAVLQTVRSAELRPPRFDWLGTTGAIPSSASSRTGETPFCLSGSTVPHHVDYEKENERTAYTMVHSIPDGMIEDVFIGVDIGSLSTNVVAIDRQKRVVARRYLRTAGRPLVAVQRGLAEIGEEIGDRVRVHGIGTTGSGRYLSGDFVGADVVRNEITAQAVAAIEIDPTVDTIFEIGGQDSKYVGLHRGAVVDFTMNKVCAAGTGSFLEEQAEKLNIDIVEDFGTRALAAHTPADLGDRCTVFMESDLIDHQQRGAELNDLVAGLSYSIVHNYLNRVVGERRIGERIFFQGGVAWNRGVVKAFEDVTGKSITVPPHHDVTGAIGAAILAMEWADAHPEEETTFKGFDLSTRTYESTTVVCKACENTCEIRKVTFQGERPRYYGTRCERFEIDTGAKQEERDIPDLFAERQEMLLGSLSSSASGSRTGGRPRIGIPRTLSFYELLPFWRSFFETLGCEVVLSPESTRPLIRRSIESSVAETCFPARVVHGHVLHLAESDVDAIFLPSIINQDMSEKRFVQNYLCPIVQAIPYVIRAAFEGTGLGVELLTPPVHFGSSAKRLAKDLEPIAHYVGASSGEFHHAIDEGNRQQRLFREHRMQKGKEILDELHKWDRAVVIISRAYNGCDRGINLDLPRKLADLGALAIPIDLLPLEEIDISDRYPDMYWWYGQKILAAAELVARTPRLQMVYLTNFKCGPDSFILHLVREVLGGKPFLQLEIDEHSADAGIVTRCEAFFDSIEGARRSPPPPPVQKPGRTLSPVERDGRAIYIPRMADHALVIAAAYRACGVEAHALPPSDQETLQLGRQYTSGRECFPFLLTTGDFLKKLRDPHFDPSRSAFFMATADGPCRFGQYHRLQRMLLDELGLRDLTLITPGSGDAYTKVELAGRGFQKLGWRGVVATDILTKLLHQTRPYERVPGSADRLYARALRKICREVEAGGNTLSATMREIAEEFRGLQISRTARRPVIGIVGEIYIRSNSFSNSELIRRIEALGGEVSLAPIAEWFYYTNYRCKQDSLSEGNWPKALKVWLKNLFQRLDERRLVELASDLLESGQEPPTERILEKAAPYLHASFGGEAILSVGKSVELIESGVSGIVNVMPFTCMPGMIVAAISKQLREHFPSIPWLNLSYDGQKDLSIETRLEAFIHQTRASTSPQRDGERFRHALLETEKLEV
;
A
#
# COMPACT_ATOMS: atom_id res chain seq x y z
N VAL A 1 27.51 0.38 -21.99
CA VAL A 1 26.76 1.65 -21.83
C VAL A 1 27.65 2.89 -21.99
N ALA A 2 28.69 3.07 -21.16
CA ALA A 2 29.54 4.28 -21.18
C ALA A 2 30.28 4.58 -22.51
N ALA A 3 30.58 3.58 -23.34
CA ALA A 3 31.18 3.78 -24.67
C ALA A 3 30.16 4.10 -25.79
N ASN A 4 28.86 4.05 -25.50
CA ASN A 4 27.83 4.28 -26.49
C ASN A 4 27.69 5.80 -26.75
N LYS A 5 28.11 6.26 -27.93
CA LYS A 5 28.07 7.68 -28.31
C LYS A 5 26.66 8.30 -28.24
N GLY A 6 25.61 7.51 -28.49
CA GLY A 6 24.23 7.97 -28.36
C GLY A 6 23.85 8.25 -26.91
N VAL A 7 24.28 7.38 -25.98
CA VAL A 7 24.09 7.58 -24.54
C VAL A 7 24.89 8.78 -24.03
N VAL A 8 26.14 8.91 -24.44
CA VAL A 8 27.01 10.05 -24.08
C VAL A 8 26.38 11.37 -24.51
N ARG A 9 25.93 11.46 -25.77
CA ARG A 9 25.24 12.63 -26.30
C ARG A 9 23.93 12.92 -25.55
N ALA A 10 23.17 11.88 -25.20
CA ALA A 10 21.95 12.04 -24.42
C ALA A 10 22.25 12.60 -23.02
N PHE A 11 23.33 12.15 -22.36
CA PHE A 11 23.76 12.68 -21.08
C PHE A 11 24.26 14.13 -21.18
N GLU A 12 25.05 14.46 -22.19
CA GLU A 12 25.50 15.84 -22.43
C GLU A 12 24.31 16.78 -22.63
N GLN A 13 23.30 16.36 -23.39
CA GLN A 13 22.08 17.13 -23.61
C GLN A 13 21.19 17.23 -22.37
N ALA A 14 20.98 16.11 -21.66
CA ALA A 14 20.10 16.07 -20.49
C ALA A 14 20.67 16.84 -19.30
N LEU A 15 22.00 16.85 -19.15
CA LEU A 15 22.69 17.53 -18.05
C LEU A 15 23.22 18.92 -18.41
N GLY A 16 22.99 19.39 -19.65
CA GLY A 16 23.45 20.69 -20.11
C GLY A 16 24.98 20.84 -20.15
N LEU A 17 25.70 19.74 -20.37
CA LEU A 17 27.16 19.71 -20.33
C LEU A 17 27.75 20.17 -21.67
N SER A 18 28.81 20.97 -21.58
CA SER A 18 29.62 21.36 -22.73
C SER A 18 30.46 20.19 -23.25
N PRO A 19 30.82 20.17 -24.56
CA PRO A 19 31.64 19.11 -25.12
C PRO A 19 32.95 18.91 -24.33
N GLY A 20 33.12 17.73 -23.75
CA GLY A 20 34.30 17.36 -22.94
C GLY A 20 34.15 17.47 -21.42
N GLU A 21 33.04 18.00 -20.90
CA GLU A 21 32.74 17.96 -19.45
C GLU A 21 32.34 16.55 -18.99
N LEU A 22 31.69 15.77 -19.86
CA LEU A 22 31.39 14.37 -19.60
C LEU A 22 32.65 13.51 -19.79
N ILE A 23 33.33 13.21 -18.69
CA ILE A 23 34.55 12.40 -18.70
C ILE A 23 34.19 10.92 -18.77
N ILE A 24 34.53 10.26 -19.88
CA ILE A 24 34.50 8.80 -20.00
C ILE A 24 35.91 8.28 -19.72
N PRO A 25 36.13 7.55 -18.61
CA PRO A 25 37.45 7.03 -18.30
C PRO A 25 37.96 6.11 -19.42
N ARG A 26 39.27 6.18 -19.70
CA ARG A 26 39.93 5.34 -20.72
C ARG A 26 39.65 3.85 -20.52
N TYR A 27 39.52 3.41 -19.27
CA TYR A 27 39.25 2.03 -18.89
C TYR A 27 37.83 1.85 -18.32
N HIS A 28 36.84 2.58 -18.83
CA HIS A 28 35.44 2.57 -18.35
C HIS A 28 34.85 1.17 -18.11
N ALA A 29 35.18 0.17 -18.92
CA ALA A 29 34.70 -1.21 -18.76
C ALA A 29 35.36 -1.96 -17.57
N SER A 30 36.52 -1.49 -17.11
CA SER A 30 37.33 -2.12 -16.06
C SER A 30 37.53 -1.22 -14.85
N MET A 31 36.91 -0.04 -14.80
CA MET A 31 37.10 0.93 -13.71
C MET A 31 36.75 0.34 -12.33
N GLY A 32 35.72 -0.50 -12.24
CA GLY A 32 35.38 -1.20 -11.00
C GLY A 32 36.50 -2.14 -10.54
N ALA A 33 37.06 -2.94 -11.46
CA ALA A 33 38.18 -3.83 -11.18
C ALA A 33 39.46 -3.07 -10.83
N ILE A 34 39.76 -1.97 -11.55
CA ILE A 34 40.88 -1.08 -11.24
C ILE A 34 40.70 -0.46 -9.85
N GLY A 35 39.49 0.00 -9.52
CA GLY A 35 39.15 0.52 -8.19
C GLY A 35 39.35 -0.52 -7.09
N ALA A 36 38.93 -1.76 -7.32
CA ALA A 36 39.16 -2.87 -6.39
C ALA A 36 40.66 -3.14 -6.16
N VAL A 37 41.47 -3.13 -7.22
CA VAL A 37 42.94 -3.27 -7.13
C VAL A 37 43.54 -2.09 -6.36
N LEU A 38 43.19 -0.85 -6.70
CA LEU A 38 43.70 0.35 -6.02
C LEU A 38 43.30 0.40 -4.54
N GLN A 39 42.10 -0.06 -4.21
CA GLN A 39 41.64 -0.16 -2.84
C GLN A 39 42.43 -1.21 -2.06
N THR A 40 42.70 -2.37 -2.68
CA THR A 40 43.58 -3.41 -2.12
C THR A 40 44.99 -2.88 -1.87
N VAL A 41 45.53 -2.07 -2.79
CA VAL A 41 46.86 -1.44 -2.66
C VAL A 41 46.88 -0.38 -1.55
N ARG A 42 45.78 0.35 -1.33
CA ARG A 42 45.67 1.36 -0.25
C ARG A 42 45.50 0.74 1.13
N SER A 43 44.85 -0.41 1.24
CA SER A 43 44.75 -1.19 2.48
C SER A 43 46.03 -1.99 2.70
N ALA A 44 47.12 -1.33 3.11
CA ALA A 44 48.45 -1.92 3.29
C ALA A 44 48.56 -3.08 4.34
N GLU A 45 47.44 -3.59 4.85
CA GLU A 45 47.39 -4.67 5.86
C GLU A 45 46.90 -6.03 5.34
N LEU A 46 46.47 -6.15 4.08
CA LEU A 46 46.06 -7.45 3.56
C LEU A 46 47.23 -8.11 2.82
N ARG A 47 47.86 -9.10 3.46
CA ARG A 47 48.63 -10.12 2.73
C ARG A 47 47.72 -10.67 1.64
N PRO A 48 48.17 -10.78 0.38
CA PRO A 48 47.37 -11.43 -0.66
C PRO A 48 46.98 -12.81 -0.13
N PRO A 49 45.71 -13.23 -0.22
CA PRO A 49 45.39 -14.62 0.07
C PRO A 49 46.28 -15.46 -0.84
N ARG A 50 47.05 -16.38 -0.27
CA ARG A 50 47.65 -17.44 -1.08
C ARG A 50 46.48 -18.14 -1.74
N PHE A 51 46.40 -18.03 -3.07
CA PHE A 51 45.48 -18.82 -3.87
C PHE A 51 46.01 -20.28 -3.88
N ASP A 52 45.94 -20.97 -2.75
CA ASP A 52 46.33 -22.38 -2.62
C ASP A 52 45.23 -23.33 -3.16
N TRP A 53 44.14 -22.81 -3.72
CA TRP A 53 43.01 -23.61 -4.21
C TRP A 53 43.11 -24.07 -5.67
N LEU A 54 44.21 -23.77 -6.38
CA LEU A 54 44.48 -24.34 -7.71
C LEU A 54 45.10 -25.76 -7.66
N GLY A 55 45.26 -26.36 -6.47
CA GLY A 55 45.93 -27.65 -6.28
C GLY A 55 45.11 -28.79 -5.67
N THR A 56 43.85 -28.59 -5.29
CA THR A 56 43.06 -29.67 -4.67
C THR A 56 41.61 -29.65 -5.17
N THR A 57 41.34 -30.51 -6.16
CA THR A 57 40.03 -31.11 -6.38
C THR A 57 39.68 -31.95 -5.15
N GLY A 58 39.04 -31.34 -4.15
CA GLY A 58 38.64 -32.01 -2.92
C GLY A 58 37.55 -31.23 -2.22
N ALA A 59 36.31 -31.70 -2.39
CA ALA A 59 35.10 -31.42 -1.61
C ALA A 59 35.09 -30.11 -0.79
N ILE A 60 34.40 -29.09 -1.34
CA ILE A 60 33.84 -28.02 -0.52
C ILE A 60 32.79 -28.65 0.42
N PRO A 61 32.84 -28.44 1.73
CA PRO A 61 31.78 -28.90 2.62
C PRO A 61 30.51 -28.13 2.26
N SER A 62 29.52 -28.84 1.73
CA SER A 62 28.15 -28.34 1.68
C SER A 62 27.70 -28.10 3.12
N SER A 63 27.82 -26.87 3.62
CA SER A 63 26.98 -26.44 4.72
C SER A 63 25.56 -26.49 4.19
N ALA A 64 24.87 -27.58 4.49
CA ALA A 64 23.43 -27.70 4.30
C ALA A 64 22.77 -26.64 5.18
N SER A 65 22.66 -25.40 4.68
CA SER A 65 21.48 -24.61 4.96
C SER A 65 20.33 -25.48 4.50
N SER A 66 19.40 -25.81 5.40
CA SER A 66 18.16 -26.49 5.05
C SER A 66 17.63 -25.93 3.74
N ARG A 67 17.60 -26.75 2.68
CA ARG A 67 16.92 -26.39 1.44
C ARG A 67 15.45 -26.24 1.81
N THR A 68 15.02 -25.02 2.11
CA THR A 68 13.61 -24.67 2.16
C THR A 68 13.17 -24.48 0.71
N GLY A 69 13.09 -25.59 -0.03
CA GLY A 69 12.31 -25.63 -1.26
C GLY A 69 10.84 -25.74 -0.89
N GLU A 70 9.94 -25.37 -1.81
CA GLU A 70 8.52 -25.66 -1.63
C GLU A 70 8.30 -27.17 -1.63
N THR A 71 7.17 -27.64 -1.09
CA THR A 71 6.88 -29.07 -1.07
C THR A 71 6.88 -29.62 -2.50
N PRO A 72 7.55 -30.76 -2.77
CA PRO A 72 7.47 -31.40 -4.08
C PRO A 72 6.02 -31.72 -4.43
N PHE A 73 5.66 -31.70 -5.71
CA PHE A 73 4.33 -32.12 -6.15
C PHE A 73 4.07 -33.57 -5.69
N CYS A 74 3.25 -33.73 -4.64
CA CYS A 74 2.93 -35.05 -4.12
C CYS A 74 1.87 -35.72 -5.01
N LEU A 75 2.28 -36.75 -5.76
CA LEU A 75 1.36 -37.71 -6.38
C LEU A 75 0.88 -38.71 -5.32
N SER A 76 0.10 -38.26 -4.33
CA SER A 76 -0.50 -39.17 -3.34
C SER A 76 -2.02 -39.21 -3.45
N GLY A 77 -2.50 -40.31 -4.02
CA GLY A 77 -3.82 -40.94 -3.89
C GLY A 77 -4.91 -40.18 -3.14
N SER A 78 -5.48 -39.17 -3.78
CA SER A 78 -6.76 -38.59 -3.36
C SER A 78 -7.87 -39.34 -4.07
N THR A 79 -8.78 -39.92 -3.29
CA THR A 79 -9.99 -40.59 -3.76
C THR A 79 -10.83 -39.64 -4.61
N VAL A 80 -10.70 -39.76 -5.93
CA VAL A 80 -11.55 -39.12 -6.94
C VAL A 80 -12.94 -39.75 -6.85
N PRO A 81 -14.02 -38.99 -6.57
CA PRO A 81 -15.34 -39.42 -6.99
C PRO A 81 -15.36 -39.33 -8.52
N HIS A 82 -15.50 -40.49 -9.19
CA HIS A 82 -15.61 -40.70 -10.65
C HIS A 82 -15.94 -39.40 -11.43
N HIS A 83 -15.06 -38.91 -12.31
CA HIS A 83 -14.82 -39.49 -13.63
C HIS A 83 -13.44 -39.08 -14.22
N VAL A 84 -12.90 -40.02 -15.01
CA VAL A 84 -11.76 -39.97 -15.94
C VAL A 84 -10.40 -40.41 -15.35
N ASP A 85 -9.96 -41.61 -15.78
CA ASP A 85 -8.61 -42.17 -15.60
C ASP A 85 -7.55 -41.31 -16.31
N TYR A 86 -6.55 -40.86 -15.55
CA TYR A 86 -5.54 -39.86 -15.95
C TYR A 86 -4.32 -40.41 -16.75
N GLU A 87 -4.46 -41.57 -17.43
CA GLU A 87 -3.31 -42.30 -18.02
C GLU A 87 -3.31 -42.48 -19.55
N LYS A 88 -4.06 -41.70 -20.36
CA LYS A 88 -4.02 -41.87 -21.83
C LYS A 88 -3.83 -40.58 -22.62
N GLU A 89 -2.84 -40.62 -23.53
CA GLU A 89 -2.36 -39.64 -24.53
C GLU A 89 -3.41 -39.09 -25.53
N ASN A 90 -4.65 -38.82 -25.12
CA ASN A 90 -5.65 -38.14 -25.96
C ASN A 90 -6.44 -37.05 -25.17
N GLU A 91 -5.75 -36.35 -24.26
CA GLU A 91 -6.37 -35.39 -23.32
C GLU A 91 -6.90 -34.11 -24.01
N ARG A 92 -6.21 -33.55 -25.03
CA ARG A 92 -6.71 -32.33 -25.73
C ARG A 92 -8.07 -32.54 -26.39
N THR A 93 -8.36 -33.75 -26.87
CA THR A 93 -9.59 -34.08 -27.59
C THR A 93 -10.80 -34.13 -26.66
N ALA A 94 -10.63 -34.47 -25.38
CA ALA A 94 -11.74 -34.53 -24.39
C ALA A 94 -12.21 -33.12 -23.96
N TYR A 95 -11.29 -32.17 -23.78
CA TYR A 95 -11.60 -30.79 -23.39
C TYR A 95 -12.08 -29.91 -24.55
N THR A 96 -12.02 -30.40 -25.79
CA THR A 96 -12.36 -29.63 -27.00
C THR A 96 -13.43 -30.30 -27.87
N MET A 97 -14.13 -31.32 -27.38
CA MET A 97 -15.15 -32.05 -28.14
C MET A 97 -16.23 -31.11 -28.68
N VAL A 98 -16.40 -31.11 -29.99
CA VAL A 98 -17.47 -30.39 -30.69
C VAL A 98 -18.63 -31.33 -31.01
N HIS A 99 -19.86 -30.83 -30.92
CA HIS A 99 -21.05 -31.57 -31.31
C HIS A 99 -21.15 -31.60 -32.84
N SER A 100 -21.19 -32.80 -33.42
CA SER A 100 -21.33 -32.97 -34.86
C SER A 100 -22.77 -32.72 -35.31
N ILE A 101 -22.94 -31.82 -36.28
CA ILE A 101 -24.24 -31.60 -36.94
C ILE A 101 -24.52 -32.77 -37.90
N PRO A 102 -25.66 -33.49 -37.76
CA PRO A 102 -26.02 -34.57 -38.68
C PRO A 102 -26.15 -34.11 -40.14
N ASP A 103 -25.73 -34.95 -41.08
CA ASP A 103 -25.80 -34.63 -42.51
C ASP A 103 -27.24 -34.39 -42.99
N GLY A 104 -27.47 -33.28 -43.69
CA GLY A 104 -28.77 -32.90 -44.26
C GLY A 104 -29.70 -32.15 -43.31
N MET A 105 -29.28 -31.87 -42.06
CA MET A 105 -30.03 -31.05 -41.10
C MET A 105 -29.43 -29.63 -41.02
N ILE A 106 -30.29 -28.62 -40.89
CA ILE A 106 -29.88 -27.24 -40.59
C ILE A 106 -30.12 -27.03 -39.09
N GLU A 107 -29.06 -26.79 -38.34
CA GLU A 107 -29.12 -26.55 -36.89
C GLU A 107 -29.24 -25.04 -36.60
N ASP A 108 -30.04 -24.67 -35.61
CA ASP A 108 -30.14 -23.29 -35.14
C ASP A 108 -29.01 -22.99 -34.17
N VAL A 109 -28.19 -21.98 -34.46
CA VAL A 109 -26.97 -21.66 -33.72
C VAL A 109 -26.86 -20.19 -33.30
N PHE A 110 -26.04 -19.96 -32.29
CA PHE A 110 -25.66 -18.63 -31.78
C PHE A 110 -24.15 -18.51 -31.76
N ILE A 111 -23.63 -17.35 -32.14
CA ILE A 111 -22.19 -17.12 -32.24
C ILE A 111 -21.73 -16.22 -31.09
N GLY A 112 -20.59 -16.55 -30.51
CA GLY A 112 -19.91 -15.71 -29.54
C GLY A 112 -18.50 -15.40 -30.02
N VAL A 113 -18.10 -14.14 -29.88
CA VAL A 113 -16.75 -13.66 -30.20
C VAL A 113 -16.15 -13.01 -28.97
N ASP A 114 -15.05 -13.57 -28.46
CA ASP A 114 -14.29 -13.00 -27.35
C ASP A 114 -12.95 -12.49 -27.85
N ILE A 115 -12.76 -11.16 -27.77
CA ILE A 115 -11.59 -10.47 -28.32
C ILE A 115 -10.71 -9.96 -27.18
N GLY A 116 -9.75 -10.80 -26.79
CA GLY A 116 -8.68 -10.46 -25.88
C GLY A 116 -7.51 -9.74 -26.59
N SER A 117 -6.59 -9.22 -25.79
CA SER A 117 -5.39 -8.54 -26.28
C SER A 117 -4.41 -9.48 -26.98
N LEU A 118 -4.35 -10.75 -26.55
CA LEU A 118 -3.48 -11.79 -27.12
C LEU A 118 -4.22 -12.81 -27.98
N SER A 119 -5.44 -13.18 -27.61
CA SER A 119 -6.25 -14.19 -28.32
C SER A 119 -7.62 -13.68 -28.72
N THR A 120 -8.12 -14.19 -29.84
CA THR A 120 -9.48 -13.99 -30.35
C THR A 120 -10.13 -15.36 -30.45
N ASN A 121 -11.27 -15.51 -29.79
CA ASN A 121 -12.02 -16.75 -29.72
C ASN A 121 -13.34 -16.58 -30.47
N VAL A 122 -13.68 -17.52 -31.34
CA VAL A 122 -14.97 -17.55 -32.03
C VAL A 122 -15.61 -18.91 -31.77
N VAL A 123 -16.84 -18.92 -31.27
CA VAL A 123 -17.56 -20.14 -30.91
C VAL A 123 -18.99 -20.08 -31.45
N ALA A 124 -19.48 -21.20 -31.99
CA ALA A 124 -20.88 -21.40 -32.30
C ALA A 124 -21.47 -22.45 -31.34
N ILE A 125 -22.63 -22.16 -30.75
CA ILE A 125 -23.38 -23.08 -29.89
C ILE A 125 -24.77 -23.35 -30.48
N ASP A 126 -25.32 -24.54 -30.24
CA ASP A 126 -26.71 -24.87 -30.57
C ASP A 126 -27.71 -24.39 -29.49
N ARG A 127 -29.00 -24.63 -29.72
CA ARG A 127 -30.09 -24.33 -28.77
C ARG A 127 -29.99 -25.06 -27.42
N GLN A 128 -29.22 -26.15 -27.34
CA GLN A 128 -28.93 -26.86 -26.10
C GLN A 128 -27.60 -26.41 -25.48
N LYS A 129 -27.04 -25.29 -25.97
CA LYS A 129 -25.79 -24.67 -25.53
C LYS A 129 -24.55 -25.57 -25.70
N ARG A 130 -24.62 -26.56 -26.60
CA ARG A 130 -23.48 -27.41 -26.94
C ARG A 130 -22.64 -26.74 -28.00
N VAL A 131 -21.31 -26.80 -27.86
CA VAL A 131 -20.37 -26.20 -28.83
C VAL A 131 -20.37 -27.02 -30.12
N VAL A 132 -20.75 -26.41 -31.24
CA VAL A 132 -20.77 -27.04 -32.58
C VAL A 132 -19.55 -26.69 -33.42
N ALA A 133 -18.96 -25.51 -33.22
CA ALA A 133 -17.69 -25.13 -33.83
C ALA A 133 -16.93 -24.13 -32.94
N ARG A 134 -15.59 -24.14 -33.00
CA ARG A 134 -14.75 -23.23 -32.21
C ARG A 134 -13.41 -22.90 -32.89
N ARG A 135 -12.90 -21.69 -32.64
CA ARG A 135 -11.54 -21.25 -33.03
C ARG A 135 -10.90 -20.47 -31.89
N TYR A 136 -9.62 -20.75 -31.64
CA TYR A 136 -8.74 -19.99 -30.75
C TYR A 136 -7.60 -19.44 -31.62
N LEU A 137 -7.55 -18.13 -31.83
CA LEU A 137 -6.62 -17.48 -32.75
C LEU A 137 -5.76 -16.45 -32.02
N ARG A 138 -4.52 -16.23 -32.46
CA ARG A 138 -3.70 -15.12 -31.95
C ARG A 138 -4.20 -13.78 -32.52
N THR A 139 -4.52 -12.83 -31.65
CA THR A 139 -4.95 -11.47 -32.03
C THR A 139 -3.82 -10.69 -32.71
N ALA A 140 -2.57 -10.86 -32.25
CA ALA A 140 -1.36 -10.23 -32.80
C ALA A 140 -1.49 -8.72 -33.09
N GLY A 141 -2.23 -7.99 -32.24
CA GLY A 141 -2.50 -6.55 -32.42
C GLY A 141 -3.38 -6.21 -33.65
N ARG A 142 -4.05 -7.19 -34.25
CA ARG A 142 -4.93 -7.06 -35.42
C ARG A 142 -6.28 -7.76 -35.18
N PRO A 143 -7.11 -7.26 -34.24
CA PRO A 143 -8.34 -7.94 -33.80
C PRO A 143 -9.33 -8.20 -34.94
N LEU A 144 -9.56 -7.22 -35.82
CA LEU A 144 -10.50 -7.39 -36.93
C LEU A 144 -10.07 -8.50 -37.90
N VAL A 145 -8.78 -8.64 -38.16
CA VAL A 145 -8.25 -9.70 -39.04
C VAL A 145 -8.42 -11.07 -38.40
N ALA A 146 -8.19 -11.17 -37.09
CA ALA A 146 -8.40 -12.41 -36.36
C ALA A 146 -9.88 -12.81 -36.33
N VAL A 147 -10.79 -11.85 -36.12
CA VAL A 147 -12.25 -12.08 -36.18
C VAL A 147 -12.69 -12.48 -37.58
N GLN A 148 -12.24 -11.79 -38.63
CA GLN A 148 -12.52 -12.16 -40.03
C GLN A 148 -12.10 -13.60 -40.32
N ARG A 149 -10.87 -13.95 -39.93
CA ARG A 149 -10.34 -15.30 -40.11
C ARG A 149 -11.15 -16.34 -39.33
N GLY A 150 -11.46 -16.08 -38.06
CA GLY A 150 -12.20 -17.02 -37.22
C GLY A 150 -13.61 -17.27 -37.71
N LEU A 151 -14.33 -16.23 -38.14
CA LEU A 151 -15.66 -16.37 -38.72
C LEU A 151 -15.63 -17.06 -40.08
N ALA A 152 -14.66 -16.76 -40.94
CA ALA A 152 -14.50 -17.45 -42.22
C ALA A 152 -14.22 -18.94 -42.01
N GLU A 153 -13.28 -19.30 -41.14
CA GLU A 153 -12.95 -20.71 -40.85
C GLU A 153 -14.12 -21.47 -40.23
N ILE A 154 -14.98 -20.84 -39.44
CA ILE A 154 -16.23 -21.46 -38.93
C ILE A 154 -17.28 -21.56 -40.04
N GLY A 155 -17.42 -20.53 -40.87
CA GLY A 155 -18.34 -20.53 -42.01
C GLY A 155 -18.02 -21.64 -43.01
N GLU A 156 -16.74 -21.86 -43.31
CA GLU A 156 -16.28 -22.97 -44.16
C GLU A 156 -16.61 -24.35 -43.54
N GLU A 157 -16.63 -24.47 -42.21
CA GLU A 157 -16.87 -25.73 -41.51
C GLU A 157 -18.37 -26.07 -41.38
N ILE A 158 -19.19 -25.07 -41.01
CA ILE A 158 -20.59 -25.29 -40.62
C ILE A 158 -21.61 -24.40 -41.33
N GLY A 159 -21.19 -23.39 -42.11
CA GLY A 159 -22.04 -22.33 -42.65
C GLY A 159 -23.25 -22.83 -43.45
N ASP A 160 -23.06 -23.84 -44.30
CA ASP A 160 -24.13 -24.44 -45.12
C ASP A 160 -25.11 -25.33 -44.33
N ARG A 161 -24.79 -25.61 -43.05
CA ARG A 161 -25.52 -26.54 -42.16
C ARG A 161 -26.15 -25.85 -40.96
N VAL A 162 -26.10 -24.51 -40.88
CA VAL A 162 -26.58 -23.78 -39.71
C VAL A 162 -27.37 -22.52 -40.07
N ARG A 163 -28.27 -22.13 -39.17
CA ARG A 163 -28.94 -20.82 -39.17
C ARG A 163 -28.53 -20.05 -37.93
N VAL A 164 -27.91 -18.88 -38.12
CA VAL A 164 -27.47 -18.02 -37.02
C VAL A 164 -28.65 -17.15 -36.56
N HIS A 165 -29.01 -17.26 -35.28
CA HIS A 165 -30.11 -16.48 -34.66
C HIS A 165 -29.63 -15.31 -33.81
N GLY A 166 -28.35 -15.26 -33.48
CA GLY A 166 -27.77 -14.15 -32.75
C GLY A 166 -26.26 -14.24 -32.64
N ILE A 167 -25.61 -13.09 -32.49
CA ILE A 167 -24.18 -12.99 -32.24
C ILE A 167 -23.86 -12.04 -31.09
N GLY A 168 -23.05 -12.53 -30.16
CA GLY A 168 -22.56 -11.78 -29.01
C GLY A 168 -21.06 -11.48 -29.11
N THR A 169 -20.63 -10.31 -28.64
CA THR A 169 -19.20 -9.97 -28.51
C THR A 169 -18.81 -9.64 -27.07
N THR A 170 -17.60 -10.05 -26.70
CA THR A 170 -17.00 -9.80 -25.39
C THR A 170 -15.48 -9.59 -25.46
N GLY A 171 -14.84 -9.43 -24.31
CA GLY A 171 -13.41 -9.13 -24.18
C GLY A 171 -13.08 -7.64 -24.36
N SER A 172 -11.79 -7.34 -24.38
CA SER A 172 -11.24 -5.98 -24.51
C SER A 172 -11.61 -5.29 -25.84
N GLY A 173 -11.78 -6.05 -26.93
CA GLY A 173 -12.10 -5.54 -28.27
C GLY A 173 -13.58 -5.60 -28.64
N ARG A 174 -14.47 -5.82 -27.68
CA ARG A 174 -15.90 -6.15 -27.91
C ARG A 174 -16.68 -5.12 -28.71
N TYR A 175 -16.49 -3.82 -28.44
CA TYR A 175 -17.24 -2.75 -29.12
C TYR A 175 -16.84 -2.63 -30.60
N LEU A 176 -15.54 -2.59 -30.88
CA LEU A 176 -15.02 -2.52 -32.25
C LEU A 176 -15.46 -3.73 -33.07
N SER A 177 -15.36 -4.93 -32.47
CA SER A 177 -15.71 -6.17 -33.16
C SER A 177 -17.22 -6.32 -33.27
N GLY A 178 -17.97 -5.79 -32.31
CA GLY A 178 -19.44 -5.79 -32.29
C GLY A 178 -20.02 -5.08 -33.51
N ASP A 179 -19.60 -3.84 -33.76
CA ASP A 179 -19.99 -3.09 -34.97
C ASP A 179 -19.57 -3.85 -36.26
N PHE A 180 -18.41 -4.50 -36.23
CA PHE A 180 -17.84 -5.20 -37.37
C PHE A 180 -18.56 -6.51 -37.73
N VAL A 181 -19.04 -7.26 -36.75
CA VAL A 181 -19.77 -8.52 -36.98
C VAL A 181 -21.29 -8.33 -37.01
N GLY A 182 -21.78 -7.17 -36.56
CA GLY A 182 -23.21 -6.92 -36.32
C GLY A 182 -23.67 -7.65 -35.07
N ALA A 183 -23.07 -7.34 -33.92
CA ALA A 183 -23.41 -7.95 -32.65
C ALA A 183 -24.73 -7.46 -32.10
N ASP A 184 -25.60 -8.42 -31.77
CA ASP A 184 -26.87 -8.18 -31.10
C ASP A 184 -26.65 -7.89 -29.62
N VAL A 185 -25.60 -8.49 -29.05
CA VAL A 185 -25.24 -8.35 -27.64
C VAL A 185 -23.76 -8.02 -27.49
N VAL A 186 -23.45 -6.92 -26.83
CA VAL A 186 -22.07 -6.57 -26.45
C VAL A 186 -21.99 -6.57 -24.92
N ARG A 187 -21.21 -7.49 -24.35
CA ARG A 187 -21.14 -7.69 -22.89
C ARG A 187 -19.70 -7.78 -22.39
N ASN A 188 -19.47 -7.38 -21.15
CA ASN A 188 -18.15 -7.48 -20.54
C ASN A 188 -17.74 -8.94 -20.32
N GLU A 189 -16.44 -9.20 -20.26
CA GLU A 189 -15.88 -10.55 -20.20
C GLU A 189 -16.18 -11.27 -18.87
N ILE A 190 -16.26 -10.55 -17.75
CA ILE A 190 -16.58 -11.14 -16.44
C ILE A 190 -17.96 -11.78 -16.48
N THR A 191 -18.95 -11.06 -17.02
CA THR A 191 -20.32 -11.58 -17.19
C THR A 191 -20.32 -12.80 -18.11
N ALA A 192 -19.63 -12.74 -19.25
CA ALA A 192 -19.57 -13.86 -20.19
C ALA A 192 -18.92 -15.12 -19.56
N GLN A 193 -17.77 -14.97 -18.89
CA GLN A 193 -17.09 -16.07 -18.20
C GLN A 193 -17.97 -16.70 -17.12
N ALA A 194 -18.66 -15.87 -16.32
CA ALA A 194 -19.59 -16.33 -15.29
C ALA A 194 -20.77 -17.11 -15.87
N VAL A 195 -21.40 -16.60 -16.95
CA VAL A 195 -22.51 -17.28 -17.63
C VAL A 195 -22.09 -18.66 -18.14
N ALA A 196 -20.93 -18.75 -18.79
CA ALA A 196 -20.41 -20.04 -19.26
C ALA A 196 -20.12 -21.01 -18.10
N ALA A 197 -19.51 -20.53 -17.02
CA ALA A 197 -19.20 -21.37 -15.86
C ALA A 197 -20.46 -21.92 -15.18
N ILE A 198 -21.47 -21.06 -14.96
CA ILE A 198 -22.74 -21.43 -14.33
C ILE A 198 -23.51 -22.45 -15.18
N GLU A 199 -23.43 -22.32 -16.51
CA GLU A 199 -24.07 -23.29 -17.41
C GLU A 199 -23.40 -24.67 -17.32
N ILE A 200 -22.07 -24.70 -17.24
CA ILE A 200 -21.30 -25.95 -17.16
C ILE A 200 -21.53 -26.65 -15.82
N ASP A 201 -21.50 -25.91 -14.70
CA ASP A 201 -21.83 -26.41 -13.37
C ASP A 201 -22.54 -25.33 -12.55
N PRO A 202 -23.87 -25.45 -12.30
CA PRO A 202 -24.61 -24.48 -11.51
C PRO A 202 -24.14 -24.35 -10.04
N THR A 203 -23.32 -25.28 -9.56
CA THR A 203 -22.76 -25.28 -8.20
C THR A 203 -21.39 -24.60 -8.09
N VAL A 204 -20.82 -24.16 -9.22
CA VAL A 204 -19.57 -23.39 -9.23
C VAL A 204 -19.71 -22.15 -8.36
N ASP A 205 -18.72 -21.93 -7.50
CA ASP A 205 -18.70 -20.80 -6.57
C ASP A 205 -17.51 -19.87 -6.77
N THR A 206 -16.48 -20.33 -7.49
CA THR A 206 -15.24 -19.58 -7.70
C THR A 206 -14.69 -19.84 -9.09
N ILE A 207 -14.30 -18.78 -9.79
CA ILE A 207 -13.61 -18.86 -11.08
C ILE A 207 -12.26 -18.19 -10.94
N PHE A 208 -11.20 -18.95 -11.23
CA PHE A 208 -9.89 -18.44 -11.54
C PHE A 208 -9.75 -18.39 -13.05
N GLU A 209 -9.53 -17.23 -13.64
CA GLU A 209 -9.25 -17.09 -15.07
C GLU A 209 -7.86 -16.48 -15.22
N ILE A 210 -6.95 -17.18 -15.89
CA ILE A 210 -5.62 -16.66 -16.19
C ILE A 210 -5.41 -16.69 -17.70
N GLY A 211 -5.56 -15.51 -18.28
CA GLY A 211 -5.28 -15.23 -19.67
C GLY A 211 -3.79 -14.97 -19.91
N GLY A 212 -3.48 -14.51 -21.12
CA GLY A 212 -2.09 -14.23 -21.48
C GLY A 212 -1.56 -12.91 -20.93
N GLN A 213 -2.38 -11.87 -20.76
CA GLN A 213 -1.95 -10.54 -20.28
C GLN A 213 -2.68 -10.07 -19.02
N ASP A 214 -3.83 -10.66 -18.73
CA ASP A 214 -4.62 -10.36 -17.55
C ASP A 214 -5.03 -11.67 -16.87
N SER A 215 -5.45 -11.52 -15.63
CA SER A 215 -5.90 -12.62 -14.79
C SER A 215 -7.03 -12.11 -13.92
N LYS A 216 -8.12 -12.85 -13.86
CA LYS A 216 -9.40 -12.45 -13.26
C LYS A 216 -9.80 -13.46 -12.21
N TYR A 217 -10.40 -12.98 -11.13
CA TYR A 217 -11.08 -13.78 -10.13
C TYR A 217 -12.56 -13.41 -10.15
N VAL A 218 -13.45 -14.40 -10.11
CA VAL A 218 -14.90 -14.19 -10.01
C VAL A 218 -15.47 -15.09 -8.92
N GLY A 219 -16.07 -14.48 -7.90
CA GLY A 219 -16.82 -15.16 -6.85
C GLY A 219 -18.31 -15.20 -7.21
N LEU A 220 -18.89 -16.40 -7.13
CA LEU A 220 -20.28 -16.66 -7.45
C LEU A 220 -21.05 -17.09 -6.19
N HIS A 221 -22.29 -16.61 -6.07
CA HIS A 221 -23.23 -17.09 -5.06
C HIS A 221 -24.59 -17.31 -5.70
N ARG A 222 -25.08 -18.55 -5.66
CA ARG A 222 -26.40 -18.93 -6.21
C ARG A 222 -26.59 -18.51 -7.68
N GLY A 223 -25.56 -18.69 -8.51
CA GLY A 223 -25.63 -18.34 -9.93
C GLY A 223 -25.56 -16.83 -10.24
N ALA A 224 -25.11 -16.01 -9.30
CA ALA A 224 -24.85 -14.58 -9.54
C ALA A 224 -23.42 -14.20 -9.15
N VAL A 225 -22.81 -13.30 -9.91
CA VAL A 225 -21.53 -12.67 -9.56
C VAL A 225 -21.73 -11.80 -8.33
N VAL A 226 -21.07 -12.17 -7.23
CA VAL A 226 -21.11 -11.41 -5.97
C VAL A 226 -19.82 -10.66 -5.70
N ASP A 227 -18.71 -11.08 -6.30
CA ASP A 227 -17.41 -10.46 -6.19
C ASP A 227 -16.61 -10.74 -7.46
N PHE A 228 -15.80 -9.80 -7.90
CA PHE A 228 -14.86 -10.03 -8.98
C PHE A 228 -13.68 -9.07 -8.88
N THR A 229 -12.57 -9.45 -9.49
CA THR A 229 -11.42 -8.58 -9.63
C THR A 229 -10.53 -9.02 -10.77
N MET A 230 -9.64 -8.14 -11.18
CA MET A 230 -8.69 -8.37 -12.25
C MET A 230 -7.36 -7.75 -11.87
N ASN A 231 -6.26 -8.39 -12.24
CA ASN A 231 -4.93 -7.86 -12.02
C ASN A 231 -4.78 -6.44 -12.61
N LYS A 232 -4.03 -5.59 -11.91
CA LYS A 232 -3.79 -4.19 -12.31
C LYS A 232 -2.52 -4.15 -13.15
N VAL A 233 -2.63 -4.12 -14.49
CA VAL A 233 -1.53 -3.80 -15.43
C VAL A 233 -0.21 -4.50 -15.05
N CYS A 234 -0.27 -5.78 -14.65
CA CYS A 234 0.86 -6.54 -14.14
C CYS A 234 1.00 -7.81 -14.96
N ALA A 235 2.13 -7.97 -15.65
CA ALA A 235 2.44 -9.20 -16.37
C ALA A 235 2.72 -10.37 -15.42
N ALA A 236 3.07 -10.08 -14.15
CA ALA A 236 3.29 -11.11 -13.14
C ALA A 236 1.97 -11.82 -12.86
N GLY A 237 2.02 -13.16 -12.89
CA GLY A 237 0.83 -14.00 -12.72
C GLY A 237 0.00 -14.23 -13.99
N THR A 238 0.55 -14.01 -15.19
CA THR A 238 -0.15 -14.20 -16.47
C THR A 238 0.58 -15.18 -17.39
N GLY A 239 -0.10 -15.68 -18.42
CA GLY A 239 0.49 -16.63 -19.37
C GLY A 239 1.67 -16.08 -20.17
N SER A 240 1.70 -14.79 -20.47
CA SER A 240 2.81 -14.15 -21.20
C SER A 240 4.13 -14.22 -20.44
N PHE A 241 4.09 -14.17 -19.11
CA PHE A 241 5.28 -14.35 -18.29
C PHE A 241 5.83 -15.77 -18.40
N LEU A 242 4.97 -16.80 -18.34
CA LEU A 242 5.42 -18.19 -18.53
C LEU A 242 6.03 -18.40 -19.91
N GLU A 243 5.40 -17.84 -20.95
CA GLU A 243 5.90 -17.94 -22.31
C GLU A 243 7.30 -17.30 -22.43
N GLU A 244 7.51 -16.10 -21.88
CA GLU A 244 8.81 -15.43 -21.87
C GLU A 244 9.88 -16.23 -21.09
N GLN A 245 9.56 -16.78 -19.92
CA GLN A 245 10.51 -17.56 -19.14
C GLN A 245 10.81 -18.91 -19.80
N ALA A 246 9.80 -19.56 -20.39
CA ALA A 246 9.98 -20.81 -21.13
C ALA A 246 10.91 -20.60 -22.34
N GLU A 247 10.73 -19.51 -23.10
CA GLU A 247 11.64 -19.14 -24.19
C GLU A 247 13.08 -18.94 -23.70
N LYS A 248 13.28 -18.22 -22.58
CA LYS A 248 14.62 -18.00 -21.99
C LYS A 248 15.27 -19.29 -21.49
N LEU A 249 14.47 -20.23 -20.98
CA LEU A 249 14.90 -21.55 -20.56
C LEU A 249 15.00 -22.56 -21.72
N ASN A 250 14.63 -22.16 -22.94
CA ASN A 250 14.57 -23.00 -24.14
C ASN A 250 13.66 -24.23 -23.95
N ILE A 251 12.47 -24.00 -23.39
CA ILE A 251 11.41 -25.00 -23.14
C ILE A 251 10.18 -24.65 -23.99
N ASP A 252 9.56 -25.66 -24.57
CA ASP A 252 8.25 -25.48 -25.21
C ASP A 252 7.15 -25.34 -24.14
N ILE A 253 6.47 -24.19 -24.14
CA ILE A 253 5.44 -23.88 -23.15
C ILE A 253 4.23 -24.81 -23.21
N VAL A 254 3.93 -25.37 -24.39
CA VAL A 254 2.71 -26.15 -24.62
C VAL A 254 2.94 -27.65 -24.44
N GLU A 255 4.10 -28.17 -24.86
CA GLU A 255 4.39 -29.61 -24.83
C GLU A 255 5.23 -30.04 -23.61
N ASP A 256 6.15 -29.20 -23.14
CA ASP A 256 7.23 -29.64 -22.23
C ASP A 256 7.11 -29.03 -20.82
N PHE A 257 6.66 -27.78 -20.70
CA PHE A 257 6.65 -27.05 -19.42
C PHE A 257 5.91 -27.79 -18.29
N GLY A 258 4.66 -28.19 -18.51
CA GLY A 258 3.84 -28.83 -17.48
C GLY A 258 4.42 -30.17 -17.03
N THR A 259 4.93 -30.96 -17.97
CA THR A 259 5.55 -32.26 -17.70
C THR A 259 6.82 -32.10 -16.87
N ARG A 260 7.66 -31.10 -17.18
CA ARG A 260 8.87 -30.79 -16.40
C ARG A 260 8.55 -30.30 -15.00
N ALA A 261 7.55 -29.44 -14.85
CA ALA A 261 7.09 -28.97 -13.54
C ALA A 261 6.72 -30.16 -12.65
N LEU A 262 5.89 -31.07 -13.16
CA LEU A 262 5.42 -32.25 -12.42
C LEU A 262 6.54 -33.25 -12.10
N ALA A 263 7.64 -33.23 -12.85
CA ALA A 263 8.82 -34.08 -12.62
C ALA A 263 9.84 -33.46 -11.62
N ALA A 264 9.55 -32.32 -11.02
CA ALA A 264 10.43 -31.66 -10.06
C ALA A 264 10.50 -32.39 -8.71
N HIS A 265 11.67 -32.35 -8.08
CA HIS A 265 11.89 -32.99 -6.77
C HIS A 265 12.05 -31.95 -5.66
N THR A 266 12.49 -30.74 -5.96
CA THR A 266 12.69 -29.66 -5.00
C THR A 266 12.44 -28.32 -5.69
N PRO A 267 11.16 -27.94 -5.91
CA PRO A 267 10.82 -26.69 -6.57
C PRO A 267 11.56 -25.48 -5.98
N ALA A 268 12.09 -24.63 -6.86
CA ALA A 268 12.81 -23.43 -6.45
C ALA A 268 11.83 -22.36 -5.94
N ASP A 269 12.12 -21.74 -4.79
CA ASP A 269 11.37 -20.58 -4.30
C ASP A 269 11.78 -19.33 -5.10
N LEU A 270 11.03 -19.03 -6.16
CA LEU A 270 11.27 -17.86 -7.02
C LEU A 270 10.45 -16.62 -6.58
N GLY A 271 9.86 -16.66 -5.37
CA GLY A 271 9.04 -15.58 -4.83
C GLY A 271 7.69 -15.36 -5.54
N ASP A 272 6.97 -14.31 -5.15
CA ASP A 272 5.60 -13.99 -5.62
C ASP A 272 5.46 -12.53 -6.12
N ARG A 273 6.60 -11.91 -6.51
CA ARG A 273 6.74 -10.48 -6.80
C ARG A 273 6.39 -10.11 -8.25
N CYS A 274 6.90 -8.96 -8.71
CA CYS A 274 6.92 -8.57 -10.12
C CYS A 274 7.81 -9.53 -10.93
N THR A 275 7.48 -9.70 -12.21
CA THR A 275 8.23 -10.54 -13.17
C THR A 275 9.73 -10.26 -13.15
N VAL A 276 10.14 -9.00 -12.97
CA VAL A 276 11.56 -8.57 -12.90
C VAL A 276 12.29 -9.20 -11.71
N PHE A 277 11.64 -9.28 -10.55
CA PHE A 277 12.24 -9.89 -9.35
C PHE A 277 12.25 -11.41 -9.47
N MET A 278 11.15 -12.00 -9.95
CA MET A 278 11.07 -13.43 -10.19
C MET A 278 12.11 -13.91 -11.21
N GLU A 279 12.37 -13.13 -12.25
CA GLU A 279 13.45 -13.37 -13.21
C GLU A 279 14.83 -13.29 -12.54
N SER A 280 15.03 -12.30 -11.66
CA SER A 280 16.28 -12.18 -10.90
C SER A 280 16.52 -13.38 -9.98
N ASP A 281 15.46 -13.83 -9.30
CA ASP A 281 15.50 -15.00 -8.41
C ASP A 281 15.71 -16.29 -9.24
N LEU A 282 15.07 -16.43 -10.40
CA LEU A 282 15.30 -17.54 -11.33
C LEU A 282 16.75 -17.62 -11.79
N ILE A 283 17.36 -16.48 -12.17
CA ILE A 283 18.76 -16.42 -12.57
C ILE A 283 19.69 -16.78 -11.39
N ASP A 284 19.41 -16.31 -10.17
CA ASP A 284 20.19 -16.65 -8.98
C ASP A 284 20.12 -18.15 -8.68
N HIS A 285 18.92 -18.75 -8.70
CA HIS A 285 18.76 -20.19 -8.53
C HIS A 285 19.47 -20.98 -9.63
N GLN A 286 19.43 -20.51 -10.88
CA GLN A 286 20.18 -21.10 -11.98
C GLN A 286 21.70 -21.02 -11.76
N GLN A 287 22.22 -19.88 -11.30
CA GLN A 287 23.65 -19.71 -10.97
C GLN A 287 24.11 -20.58 -9.80
N ARG A 288 23.19 -20.91 -8.87
CA ARG A 288 23.42 -21.85 -7.77
C ARG A 288 23.31 -23.32 -8.18
N GLY A 289 23.00 -23.59 -9.45
CA GLY A 289 22.91 -24.95 -10.00
C GLY A 289 21.58 -25.64 -9.69
N ALA A 290 20.47 -24.91 -9.59
CA ALA A 290 19.14 -25.52 -9.56
C ALA A 290 18.84 -26.27 -10.87
N GLU A 291 18.22 -27.45 -10.75
CA GLU A 291 17.81 -28.25 -11.90
C GLU A 291 16.68 -27.57 -12.69
N LEU A 292 16.61 -27.83 -13.99
CA LEU A 292 15.63 -27.19 -14.86
C LEU A 292 14.19 -27.48 -14.42
N ASN A 293 13.89 -28.73 -14.04
CA ASN A 293 12.56 -29.13 -13.58
C ASN A 293 12.16 -28.37 -12.31
N ASP A 294 13.09 -28.19 -11.38
CA ASP A 294 12.87 -27.47 -10.12
C ASP A 294 12.62 -25.97 -10.37
N LEU A 295 13.31 -25.36 -11.34
CA LEU A 295 13.04 -23.98 -11.77
C LEU A 295 11.65 -23.83 -12.40
N VAL A 296 11.25 -24.77 -13.25
CA VAL A 296 9.95 -24.76 -13.93
C VAL A 296 8.79 -24.98 -12.95
N ALA A 297 8.97 -25.87 -11.96
CA ALA A 297 8.02 -26.03 -10.87
C ALA A 297 7.94 -24.76 -10.00
N GLY A 298 9.09 -24.15 -9.69
CA GLY A 298 9.15 -22.85 -9.00
C GLY A 298 8.36 -21.76 -9.73
N LEU A 299 8.48 -21.67 -11.06
CA LEU A 299 7.69 -20.73 -11.87
C LEU A 299 6.17 -20.98 -11.76
N SER A 300 5.76 -22.25 -11.65
CA SER A 300 4.35 -22.63 -11.49
C SER A 300 3.79 -22.14 -10.14
N TYR A 301 4.50 -22.42 -9.04
CA TYR A 301 4.12 -21.95 -7.71
C TYR A 301 4.16 -20.43 -7.60
N SER A 302 5.18 -19.78 -8.15
CA SER A 302 5.28 -18.33 -8.11
C SER A 302 4.12 -17.61 -8.80
N ILE A 303 3.61 -18.14 -9.92
CA ILE A 303 2.41 -17.61 -10.56
C ILE A 303 1.18 -17.80 -9.68
N VAL A 304 1.01 -18.99 -9.09
CA VAL A 304 -0.12 -19.28 -8.21
C VAL A 304 -0.08 -18.36 -6.99
N HIS A 305 1.07 -18.25 -6.31
CA HIS A 305 1.24 -17.36 -5.18
C HIS A 305 1.01 -15.90 -5.57
N ASN A 306 1.54 -15.46 -6.71
CA ASN A 306 1.29 -14.10 -7.21
C ASN A 306 -0.20 -13.87 -7.47
N TYR A 307 -0.88 -14.79 -8.16
CA TYR A 307 -2.30 -14.70 -8.46
C TYR A 307 -3.15 -14.67 -7.17
N LEU A 308 -2.90 -15.60 -6.24
CA LEU A 308 -3.63 -15.64 -4.96
C LEU A 308 -3.37 -14.40 -4.11
N ASN A 309 -2.14 -13.90 -4.05
CA ASN A 309 -1.80 -12.75 -3.19
C ASN A 309 -2.19 -11.40 -3.82
N ARG A 310 -2.10 -11.25 -5.15
CA ARG A 310 -2.29 -9.96 -5.85
C ARG A 310 -3.65 -9.81 -6.51
N VAL A 311 -4.22 -10.91 -7.00
CA VAL A 311 -5.52 -10.91 -7.68
C VAL A 311 -6.58 -11.28 -6.69
N VAL A 312 -6.57 -12.51 -6.17
CA VAL A 312 -7.61 -12.99 -5.24
C VAL A 312 -7.59 -12.15 -3.96
N GLY A 313 -6.41 -11.99 -3.33
CA GLY A 313 -6.23 -11.28 -2.08
C GLY A 313 -7.07 -11.93 -0.97
N GLU A 314 -7.89 -11.12 -0.29
CA GLU A 314 -8.74 -11.55 0.83
C GLU A 314 -10.09 -12.16 0.41
N ARG A 315 -10.29 -12.36 -0.88
CA ARG A 315 -11.58 -12.83 -1.39
C ARG A 315 -11.78 -14.29 -1.04
N ARG A 316 -13.05 -14.64 -0.80
CA ARG A 316 -13.45 -16.00 -0.43
C ARG A 316 -13.20 -16.97 -1.59
N ILE A 317 -12.19 -17.82 -1.46
CA ILE A 317 -12.06 -19.00 -2.31
C ILE A 317 -13.07 -20.05 -1.82
N GLY A 318 -14.06 -20.36 -2.63
CA GLY A 318 -15.07 -21.38 -2.34
C GLY A 318 -14.56 -22.81 -2.53
N GLU A 319 -15.47 -23.77 -2.59
CA GLU A 319 -15.15 -25.20 -2.68
C GLU A 319 -15.21 -25.75 -4.11
N ARG A 320 -16.02 -25.11 -4.98
CA ARG A 320 -16.19 -25.51 -6.38
C ARG A 320 -15.50 -24.48 -7.28
N ILE A 321 -14.21 -24.73 -7.51
CA ILE A 321 -13.31 -23.80 -8.20
C ILE A 321 -13.11 -24.23 -9.65
N PHE A 322 -13.43 -23.34 -10.58
CA PHE A 322 -13.10 -23.50 -11.99
C PHE A 322 -11.82 -22.74 -12.33
N PHE A 323 -10.90 -23.38 -13.04
CA PHE A 323 -9.72 -22.73 -13.60
C PHE A 323 -9.83 -22.63 -15.13
N GLN A 324 -9.98 -21.40 -15.62
CA GLN A 324 -10.26 -21.01 -16.99
C GLN A 324 -9.09 -20.20 -17.60
N GLY A 325 -9.11 -20.02 -18.91
CA GLY A 325 -8.10 -19.29 -19.66
C GLY A 325 -7.03 -20.22 -20.26
N GLY A 326 -6.09 -19.62 -21.00
CA GLY A 326 -5.06 -20.35 -21.72
C GLY A 326 -4.05 -21.04 -20.80
N VAL A 327 -3.79 -20.50 -19.61
CA VAL A 327 -2.84 -21.09 -18.64
C VAL A 327 -3.38 -22.37 -18.01
N ALA A 328 -4.70 -22.60 -18.03
CA ALA A 328 -5.29 -23.83 -17.51
C ALA A 328 -4.87 -25.10 -18.28
N TRP A 329 -4.26 -24.96 -19.47
CA TRP A 329 -3.58 -26.08 -20.15
C TRP A 329 -2.34 -26.60 -19.39
N ASN A 330 -1.71 -25.74 -18.57
CA ASN A 330 -0.49 -26.08 -17.86
C ASN A 330 -0.78 -26.84 -16.56
N ARG A 331 -0.63 -28.17 -16.63
CA ARG A 331 -0.87 -29.08 -15.49
C ARG A 331 0.01 -28.78 -14.26
N GLY A 332 1.20 -28.22 -14.44
CA GLY A 332 2.05 -27.78 -13.33
C GLY A 332 1.41 -26.63 -12.54
N VAL A 333 0.77 -25.68 -13.23
CA VAL A 333 0.05 -24.57 -12.59
C VAL A 333 -1.23 -25.06 -11.91
N VAL A 334 -1.99 -25.97 -12.56
CA VAL A 334 -3.18 -26.60 -11.94
C VAL A 334 -2.79 -27.27 -10.62
N LYS A 335 -1.72 -28.08 -10.64
CA LYS A 335 -1.25 -28.79 -9.46
C LYS A 335 -0.72 -27.85 -8.37
N ALA A 336 -0.03 -26.78 -8.76
CA ALA A 336 0.39 -25.74 -7.82
C ALA A 336 -0.82 -25.06 -7.14
N PHE A 337 -1.91 -24.81 -7.86
CA PHE A 337 -3.14 -24.30 -7.24
C PHE A 337 -3.71 -25.28 -6.21
N GLU A 338 -3.78 -26.58 -6.54
CA GLU A 338 -4.27 -27.60 -5.59
C GLU A 338 -3.42 -27.66 -4.32
N ASP A 339 -2.09 -27.66 -4.47
CA ASP A 339 -1.17 -27.76 -3.34
C ASP A 339 -1.18 -26.50 -2.46
N VAL A 340 -1.23 -25.31 -3.07
CA VAL A 340 -1.24 -24.05 -2.33
C VAL A 340 -2.58 -23.78 -1.66
N THR A 341 -3.70 -24.07 -2.33
CA THR A 341 -5.04 -23.83 -1.79
C THR A 341 -5.51 -24.95 -0.85
N GLY A 342 -4.95 -26.16 -1.00
CA GLY A 342 -5.45 -27.37 -0.33
C GLY A 342 -6.83 -27.80 -0.83
N LYS A 343 -7.28 -27.29 -1.99
CA LYS A 343 -8.62 -27.53 -2.55
C LYS A 343 -8.53 -28.16 -3.94
N SER A 344 -9.62 -28.81 -4.36
CA SER A 344 -9.74 -29.35 -5.72
C SER A 344 -9.95 -28.23 -6.73
N ILE A 345 -9.22 -28.28 -7.85
CA ILE A 345 -9.30 -27.31 -8.93
C ILE A 345 -9.84 -28.01 -10.17
N THR A 346 -10.99 -27.56 -10.68
CA THR A 346 -11.62 -28.15 -11.86
C THR A 346 -11.28 -27.31 -13.10
N VAL A 347 -10.68 -27.93 -14.12
CA VAL A 347 -10.55 -27.30 -15.45
C VAL A 347 -11.77 -27.68 -16.27
N PRO A 348 -12.68 -26.75 -16.62
CA PRO A 348 -13.89 -27.07 -17.35
C PRO A 348 -13.61 -27.42 -18.83
N PRO A 349 -14.53 -28.11 -19.53
CA PRO A 349 -14.44 -28.27 -20.97
C PRO A 349 -14.43 -26.89 -21.66
N HIS A 350 -13.68 -26.77 -22.74
CA HIS A 350 -13.51 -25.53 -23.50
C HIS A 350 -13.01 -24.32 -22.68
N HIS A 351 -12.28 -24.56 -21.59
CA HIS A 351 -11.76 -23.54 -20.66
C HIS A 351 -11.01 -22.37 -21.31
N ASP A 352 -10.48 -22.56 -22.52
CA ASP A 352 -9.74 -21.58 -23.30
C ASP A 352 -10.62 -20.64 -24.14
N VAL A 353 -11.92 -20.94 -24.29
CA VAL A 353 -12.90 -20.16 -25.07
C VAL A 353 -14.22 -19.92 -24.32
N THR A 354 -14.24 -20.10 -23.00
CA THR A 354 -15.44 -19.90 -22.15
C THR A 354 -16.04 -18.51 -22.27
N GLY A 355 -15.23 -17.46 -22.45
CA GLY A 355 -15.71 -16.11 -22.72
C GLY A 355 -16.59 -16.02 -23.97
N ALA A 356 -16.18 -16.66 -25.07
CA ALA A 356 -16.97 -16.72 -26.30
C ALA A 356 -18.24 -17.56 -26.12
N ILE A 357 -18.19 -18.67 -25.39
CA ILE A 357 -19.37 -19.49 -25.06
C ILE A 357 -20.41 -18.64 -24.30
N GLY A 358 -19.96 -17.89 -23.28
CA GLY A 358 -20.83 -17.01 -22.50
C GLY A 358 -21.47 -15.92 -23.35
N ALA A 359 -20.71 -15.31 -24.27
CA ALA A 359 -21.25 -14.33 -25.20
C ALA A 359 -22.31 -14.93 -26.13
N ALA A 360 -22.12 -16.16 -26.60
CA ALA A 360 -23.10 -16.87 -27.42
C ALA A 360 -24.39 -17.21 -26.64
N ILE A 361 -24.27 -17.63 -25.38
CA ILE A 361 -25.43 -17.87 -24.49
C ILE A 361 -26.20 -16.56 -24.26
N LEU A 362 -25.50 -15.45 -24.01
CA LEU A 362 -26.13 -14.14 -23.84
C LEU A 362 -26.84 -13.66 -25.11
N ALA A 363 -26.30 -13.95 -26.30
CA ALA A 363 -26.96 -13.69 -27.57
C ALA A 363 -28.24 -14.54 -27.73
N MET A 364 -28.21 -15.80 -27.29
CA MET A 364 -29.40 -16.66 -27.25
C MET A 364 -30.48 -16.11 -26.33
N GLU A 365 -30.12 -15.71 -25.11
CA GLU A 365 -31.06 -15.10 -24.16
C GLU A 365 -31.67 -13.80 -24.70
N TRP A 366 -30.88 -12.98 -25.39
CA TRP A 366 -31.36 -11.76 -26.04
C TRP A 366 -32.37 -12.06 -27.15
N ALA A 367 -32.06 -13.03 -28.02
CA ALA A 367 -32.96 -13.44 -29.10
C ALA A 367 -34.27 -14.01 -28.56
N ASP A 368 -34.22 -14.78 -27.46
CA ASP A 368 -35.41 -15.30 -26.78
C ASP A 368 -36.25 -14.18 -26.13
N ALA A 369 -35.61 -13.12 -25.65
CA ALA A 369 -36.29 -11.94 -25.09
C ALA A 369 -36.88 -11.00 -26.16
N HIS A 370 -36.36 -11.04 -27.39
CA HIS A 370 -36.78 -10.19 -28.52
C HIS A 370 -37.14 -11.04 -29.74
N PRO A 371 -38.16 -11.91 -29.67
CA PRO A 371 -38.49 -12.86 -30.74
C PRO A 371 -38.98 -12.20 -32.05
N GLU A 372 -39.31 -10.90 -31.99
CA GLU A 372 -39.78 -10.08 -33.11
C GLU A 372 -38.61 -9.38 -33.86
N GLU A 373 -37.39 -9.39 -33.29
CA GLU A 373 -36.21 -8.73 -33.88
C GLU A 373 -35.31 -9.76 -34.58
N GLU A 374 -34.99 -9.52 -35.86
CA GLU A 374 -34.00 -10.34 -36.58
C GLU A 374 -32.57 -9.96 -36.17
N THR A 375 -31.66 -10.94 -36.11
CA THR A 375 -30.25 -10.70 -35.81
C THR A 375 -29.61 -9.71 -36.79
N THR A 376 -28.76 -8.84 -36.25
CA THR A 376 -27.96 -7.88 -37.00
C THR A 376 -26.69 -8.48 -37.59
N PHE A 377 -26.45 -9.78 -37.39
CA PHE A 377 -25.30 -10.53 -37.86
C PHE A 377 -25.04 -10.31 -39.35
N LYS A 378 -23.80 -9.94 -39.68
CA LYS A 378 -23.40 -9.57 -41.05
C LYS A 378 -22.95 -10.74 -41.92
N GLY A 379 -23.04 -11.97 -41.43
CA GLY A 379 -22.64 -13.19 -42.15
C GLY A 379 -21.20 -13.64 -41.85
N PHE A 380 -20.87 -14.86 -42.32
CA PHE A 380 -19.54 -15.47 -42.09
C PHE A 380 -18.44 -14.86 -42.98
N ASP A 381 -18.77 -14.43 -44.20
CA ASP A 381 -17.82 -13.77 -45.10
C ASP A 381 -17.82 -12.24 -44.90
N LEU A 382 -16.85 -11.78 -44.11
CA LEU A 382 -16.61 -10.36 -43.87
C LEU A 382 -15.50 -9.77 -44.75
N SER A 383 -15.00 -10.51 -45.75
CA SER A 383 -13.89 -10.08 -46.63
C SER A 383 -14.28 -8.96 -47.59
N THR A 384 -15.57 -8.87 -47.92
CA THR A 384 -16.15 -7.86 -48.83
C THR A 384 -16.37 -6.50 -48.15
N ARG A 385 -16.32 -6.43 -46.82
CA ARG A 385 -16.54 -5.19 -46.06
C ARG A 385 -15.25 -4.37 -46.01
N THR A 386 -15.10 -3.46 -46.96
CA THR A 386 -13.93 -2.57 -47.02
C THR A 386 -13.92 -1.59 -45.85
N TYR A 387 -12.81 -1.55 -45.12
CA TYR A 387 -12.57 -0.56 -44.08
C TYR A 387 -11.29 0.23 -44.41
N GLU A 388 -11.31 1.53 -44.14
CA GLU A 388 -10.11 2.36 -44.26
C GLU A 388 -9.47 2.50 -42.87
N SER A 389 -8.22 2.03 -42.73
CA SER A 389 -7.46 2.17 -41.50
C SER A 389 -6.34 3.20 -41.70
N THR A 390 -6.43 4.33 -41.00
CA THR A 390 -5.39 5.35 -40.96
C THR A 390 -4.80 5.41 -39.57
N THR A 391 -3.48 5.63 -39.46
CA THR A 391 -2.84 5.83 -38.16
C THR A 391 -2.70 7.34 -37.92
N VAL A 392 -3.26 7.79 -36.81
CA VAL A 392 -3.25 9.18 -36.34
C VAL A 392 -2.44 9.23 -35.06
N VAL A 393 -1.39 10.04 -35.04
CA VAL A 393 -0.60 10.25 -33.83
C VAL A 393 -1.32 11.26 -32.93
N CYS A 394 -1.74 10.81 -31.75
CA CYS A 394 -2.42 11.61 -30.76
C CYS A 394 -1.44 12.49 -29.99
N LYS A 395 -1.41 13.78 -30.30
CA LYS A 395 -0.60 14.77 -29.57
C LYS A 395 -1.29 15.37 -28.35
N ALA A 396 -2.37 14.73 -27.88
CA ALA A 396 -3.18 15.21 -26.77
C ALA A 396 -2.46 15.13 -25.41
N CYS A 397 -1.49 14.24 -25.31
CA CYS A 397 -0.62 14.11 -24.14
C CYS A 397 0.72 13.51 -24.60
N GLU A 398 1.69 13.50 -23.70
CA GLU A 398 3.06 13.04 -23.99
C GLU A 398 3.17 11.55 -24.33
N ASN A 399 2.10 10.76 -24.10
CA ASN A 399 2.05 9.36 -24.54
C ASN A 399 2.12 9.23 -26.07
N THR A 400 1.82 10.30 -26.82
CA THR A 400 1.98 10.38 -28.27
C THR A 400 1.41 9.15 -28.99
N CYS A 401 0.24 8.68 -28.53
CA CYS A 401 -0.29 7.37 -28.91
C CYS A 401 -0.51 7.28 -30.42
N GLU A 402 -0.08 6.19 -31.04
CA GLU A 402 -0.46 5.86 -32.41
C GLU A 402 -1.88 5.27 -32.41
N ILE A 403 -2.85 6.10 -32.78
CA ILE A 403 -4.26 5.72 -32.83
C ILE A 403 -4.60 5.24 -34.23
N ARG A 404 -5.12 4.04 -34.38
CA ARG A 404 -5.70 3.56 -35.63
C ARG A 404 -7.15 4.00 -35.73
N LYS A 405 -7.43 4.92 -36.66
CA LYS A 405 -8.78 5.30 -37.08
C LYS A 405 -9.26 4.31 -38.14
N VAL A 406 -10.32 3.56 -37.85
CA VAL A 406 -10.97 2.60 -38.75
C VAL A 406 -12.31 3.17 -39.19
N THR A 407 -12.52 3.33 -40.49
CA THR A 407 -13.79 3.82 -41.06
C THR A 407 -14.40 2.74 -41.94
N PHE A 408 -15.62 2.32 -41.63
CA PHE A 408 -16.39 1.40 -42.47
C PHE A 408 -17.22 2.21 -43.48
N GLN A 409 -17.44 1.69 -44.69
CA GLN A 409 -18.22 2.40 -45.73
C GLN A 409 -19.63 2.74 -45.23
N GLY A 410 -19.98 4.03 -45.22
CA GLY A 410 -21.28 4.53 -44.77
C GLY A 410 -21.43 4.71 -43.26
N GLU A 411 -20.39 4.41 -42.47
CA GLU A 411 -20.42 4.47 -41.00
C GLU A 411 -19.45 5.52 -40.45
N ARG A 412 -19.64 5.89 -39.17
CA ARG A 412 -18.75 6.83 -38.49
C ARG A 412 -17.38 6.20 -38.25
N PRO A 413 -16.29 6.98 -38.35
CA PRO A 413 -14.95 6.50 -38.02
C PRO A 413 -14.84 6.12 -36.55
N ARG A 414 -14.27 4.95 -36.28
CA ARG A 414 -13.91 4.43 -34.96
C ARG A 414 -12.41 4.54 -34.75
N TYR A 415 -11.97 4.52 -33.50
CA TYR A 415 -10.56 4.69 -33.15
C TYR A 415 -10.10 3.57 -32.22
N TYR A 416 -8.87 3.10 -32.40
CA TYR A 416 -8.24 2.00 -31.66
C TYR A 416 -6.77 2.31 -31.37
N GLY A 417 -6.14 1.64 -30.40
CA GLY A 417 -4.74 1.88 -30.01
C GLY A 417 -4.59 3.07 -29.07
N THR A 418 -5.71 3.54 -28.52
CA THR A 418 -5.75 4.60 -27.54
C THR A 418 -5.34 4.08 -26.17
N ARG A 419 -4.44 4.80 -25.50
CA ARG A 419 -4.13 4.56 -24.07
C ARG A 419 -5.11 5.26 -23.12
N CYS A 420 -6.10 5.96 -23.67
CA CYS A 420 -7.14 6.68 -22.93
C CYS A 420 -8.45 6.69 -23.73
N GLU A 421 -9.57 6.93 -23.06
CA GLU A 421 -10.90 6.76 -23.67
C GLU A 421 -11.30 7.88 -24.64
N ARG A 422 -10.42 8.84 -24.91
CA ARG A 422 -10.70 10.04 -25.74
C ARG A 422 -11.34 9.72 -27.09
N PHE A 423 -11.16 8.51 -27.62
CA PHE A 423 -11.72 8.11 -28.90
C PHE A 423 -12.53 6.80 -28.86
N GLU A 424 -12.79 6.22 -27.68
CA GLU A 424 -13.53 4.96 -27.51
C GLU A 424 -15.04 5.18 -27.28
N ILE A 425 -15.42 6.35 -26.78
CA ILE A 425 -16.83 6.71 -26.48
C ILE A 425 -17.41 7.56 -27.61
N ASP A 426 -17.80 6.92 -28.72
CA ASP A 426 -18.77 7.50 -29.66
C ASP A 426 -19.70 6.38 -30.16
N THR A 427 -20.34 5.68 -29.23
CA THR A 427 -21.39 4.70 -29.53
C THR A 427 -22.62 5.47 -29.99
N GLY A 428 -22.85 5.50 -31.30
CA GLY A 428 -23.97 6.16 -31.97
C GLY A 428 -25.36 5.58 -31.69
N ALA A 429 -25.59 4.98 -30.52
CA ALA A 429 -26.94 4.92 -29.99
C ALA A 429 -27.42 6.36 -29.84
N LYS A 430 -28.66 6.66 -30.25
CA LYS A 430 -29.33 7.88 -29.78
C LYS A 430 -29.29 7.80 -28.25
N GLN A 431 -28.29 8.43 -27.63
CA GLN A 431 -28.42 8.86 -26.24
C GLN A 431 -29.63 9.78 -26.31
N GLU A 432 -30.80 9.27 -25.92
CA GLU A 432 -31.70 10.13 -25.17
C GLU A 432 -30.79 10.75 -24.11
N GLU A 433 -30.56 12.06 -24.19
CA GLU A 433 -29.87 12.80 -23.14
C GLU A 433 -30.63 12.49 -21.85
N ARG A 434 -30.17 11.46 -21.13
CA ARG A 434 -30.66 11.18 -19.80
C ARG A 434 -30.21 12.37 -19.00
N ASP A 435 -31.18 13.19 -18.59
CA ASP A 435 -31.01 14.39 -17.78
C ASP A 435 -30.52 14.01 -16.36
N ILE A 436 -29.32 13.42 -16.27
CA ILE A 436 -28.67 13.04 -15.02
C ILE A 436 -27.83 14.23 -14.58
N PRO A 437 -28.13 14.85 -13.42
CA PRO A 437 -27.39 16.02 -12.95
C PRO A 437 -25.95 15.67 -12.59
N ASP A 438 -25.01 16.58 -12.90
CA ASP A 438 -23.61 16.49 -12.49
C ASP A 438 -23.44 17.10 -11.09
N LEU A 439 -23.76 16.30 -10.07
CA LEU A 439 -23.68 16.71 -8.67
C LEU A 439 -22.27 17.10 -8.22
N PHE A 440 -21.23 16.61 -8.91
CA PHE A 440 -19.84 16.98 -8.61
C PHE A 440 -19.51 18.36 -9.16
N ALA A 441 -19.99 18.70 -10.36
CA ALA A 441 -19.92 20.07 -10.89
C ALA A 441 -20.70 21.04 -10.00
N GLU A 442 -21.96 20.73 -9.64
CA GLU A 442 -22.76 21.56 -8.74
C GLU A 442 -22.05 21.80 -7.39
N ARG A 443 -21.49 20.75 -6.80
CA ARG A 443 -20.73 20.84 -5.54
C ARG A 443 -19.44 21.66 -5.71
N GLN A 444 -18.78 21.59 -6.86
CA GLN A 444 -17.63 22.42 -7.18
C GLN A 444 -18.03 23.89 -7.35
N GLU A 445 -19.16 24.16 -8.00
CA GLU A 445 -19.74 25.49 -8.08
C GLU A 445 -20.12 26.03 -6.71
N MET A 446 -20.63 25.21 -5.78
CA MET A 446 -20.86 25.64 -4.39
C MET A 446 -19.55 25.98 -3.65
N LEU A 447 -18.48 25.21 -3.88
CA LEU A 447 -17.17 25.45 -3.29
C LEU A 447 -16.55 26.76 -3.82
N LEU A 448 -16.78 27.07 -5.10
CA LEU A 448 -16.22 28.21 -5.80
C LEU A 448 -17.17 29.43 -5.85
N GLY A 449 -18.47 29.27 -5.67
CA GLY A 449 -19.54 30.20 -6.07
C GLY A 449 -19.55 31.54 -5.35
N SER A 450 -18.78 31.67 -4.27
CA SER A 450 -18.38 32.97 -3.72
C SER A 450 -17.42 33.76 -4.63
N LEU A 451 -17.01 33.24 -5.80
CA LEU A 451 -16.10 33.89 -6.77
C LEU A 451 -16.73 35.09 -7.50
N SER A 452 -18.06 35.23 -7.47
CA SER A 452 -18.75 36.09 -8.43
C SER A 452 -19.03 37.53 -7.97
N SER A 453 -18.62 37.96 -6.76
CA SER A 453 -18.97 39.30 -6.24
C SER A 453 -17.79 40.24 -5.93
N SER A 454 -16.53 39.88 -6.24
CA SER A 454 -15.39 40.77 -5.89
C SER A 454 -14.31 40.96 -6.97
N ALA A 455 -14.46 40.38 -8.16
CA ALA A 455 -13.46 40.50 -9.23
C ALA A 455 -13.42 41.85 -9.97
N SER A 456 -13.97 42.94 -9.41
CA SER A 456 -13.85 44.28 -10.02
C SER A 456 -13.49 45.42 -9.05
N GLY A 457 -13.00 45.11 -7.85
CA GLY A 457 -12.46 46.12 -6.93
C GLY A 457 -11.05 46.52 -7.33
N SER A 458 -10.83 47.77 -7.74
CA SER A 458 -9.49 48.34 -7.90
C SER A 458 -8.65 48.13 -6.64
N ARG A 459 -7.34 47.84 -6.77
CA ARG A 459 -6.35 47.74 -5.67
C ARG A 459 -6.63 48.71 -4.51
N THR A 460 -7.34 48.25 -3.49
CA THR A 460 -7.51 49.01 -2.25
C THR A 460 -6.49 48.51 -1.23
N GLY A 461 -5.31 49.15 -1.21
CA GLY A 461 -4.27 48.93 -0.20
C GLY A 461 -3.25 47.86 -0.55
N GLY A 462 -1.97 48.10 -0.24
CA GLY A 462 -0.84 47.20 -0.53
C GLY A 462 -0.81 45.91 0.31
N ARG A 463 -1.94 45.20 0.42
CA ARG A 463 -2.05 43.87 1.05
C ARG A 463 -1.54 42.78 0.08
N PRO A 464 -0.98 41.66 0.59
CA PRO A 464 -0.36 40.63 -0.25
C PRO A 464 -1.37 39.78 -1.02
N ARG A 465 -0.93 39.24 -2.16
CA ARG A 465 -1.58 38.20 -2.96
C ARG A 465 -1.21 36.83 -2.41
N ILE A 466 -2.22 36.06 -2.00
CA ILE A 466 -2.04 34.76 -1.34
C ILE A 466 -2.45 33.64 -2.30
N GLY A 467 -1.48 32.81 -2.68
CA GLY A 467 -1.71 31.58 -3.43
C GLY A 467 -2.28 30.47 -2.54
N ILE A 468 -3.38 29.84 -2.96
CA ILE A 468 -3.96 28.66 -2.29
C ILE A 468 -3.99 27.49 -3.29
N PRO A 469 -3.28 26.38 -3.02
CA PRO A 469 -3.29 25.24 -3.92
C PRO A 469 -4.64 24.50 -3.83
N ARG A 470 -5.27 24.25 -4.97
CA ARG A 470 -6.54 23.52 -5.09
C ARG A 470 -6.37 22.01 -4.90
N THR A 471 -6.02 21.59 -3.69
CA THR A 471 -5.67 20.20 -3.35
C THR A 471 -6.05 19.84 -1.91
N LEU A 472 -6.05 18.54 -1.58
CA LEU A 472 -6.26 18.02 -0.22
C LEU A 472 -7.44 18.69 0.52
N SER A 473 -7.23 19.15 1.76
CA SER A 473 -8.26 19.75 2.59
C SER A 473 -8.89 21.02 2.00
N PHE A 474 -8.27 21.68 1.02
CA PHE A 474 -8.87 22.84 0.35
C PHE A 474 -10.13 22.48 -0.44
N TYR A 475 -10.28 21.22 -0.85
CA TYR A 475 -11.55 20.76 -1.41
C TYR A 475 -12.72 20.84 -0.43
N GLU A 476 -12.48 21.02 0.88
CA GLU A 476 -13.55 21.18 1.88
C GLU A 476 -13.50 22.50 2.63
N LEU A 477 -12.31 23.07 2.83
CA LEU A 477 -12.08 24.24 3.67
C LEU A 477 -11.81 25.53 2.87
N LEU A 478 -11.88 25.49 1.53
CA LEU A 478 -11.70 26.69 0.73
C LEU A 478 -12.67 27.83 1.11
N PRO A 479 -13.96 27.59 1.41
CA PRO A 479 -14.87 28.66 1.83
C PRO A 479 -14.38 29.40 3.07
N PHE A 480 -13.86 28.68 4.08
CA PHE A 480 -13.22 29.29 5.24
C PHE A 480 -11.99 30.12 4.84
N TRP A 481 -11.03 29.50 4.17
CA TRP A 481 -9.72 30.13 3.92
C TRP A 481 -9.82 31.34 3.01
N ARG A 482 -10.60 31.21 1.94
CA ARG A 482 -10.78 32.30 1.00
C ARG A 482 -11.44 33.50 1.65
N SER A 483 -12.55 33.26 2.36
CA SER A 483 -13.26 34.32 3.08
C SER A 483 -12.37 34.96 4.14
N PHE A 484 -11.58 34.18 4.87
CA PHE A 484 -10.61 34.70 5.83
C PHE A 484 -9.62 35.68 5.18
N PHE A 485 -8.98 35.30 4.06
CA PHE A 485 -8.01 36.18 3.39
C PHE A 485 -8.67 37.39 2.71
N GLU A 486 -9.81 37.21 2.04
CA GLU A 486 -10.53 38.31 1.39
C GLU A 486 -11.04 39.34 2.40
N THR A 487 -11.52 38.91 3.58
CA THR A 487 -11.91 39.82 4.68
C THR A 487 -10.72 40.58 5.26
N LEU A 488 -9.51 40.01 5.21
CA LEU A 488 -8.27 40.72 5.57
C LEU A 488 -7.77 41.68 4.47
N GLY A 489 -8.45 41.72 3.33
CA GLY A 489 -8.11 42.55 2.18
C GLY A 489 -7.04 41.95 1.25
N CYS A 490 -6.73 40.66 1.39
CA CYS A 490 -5.82 39.95 0.47
C CYS A 490 -6.54 39.52 -0.81
N GLU A 491 -5.80 39.48 -1.92
CA GLU A 491 -6.24 38.80 -3.13
C GLU A 491 -5.91 37.30 -3.03
N VAL A 492 -6.89 36.43 -3.28
CA VAL A 492 -6.69 34.97 -3.25
C VAL A 492 -6.54 34.44 -4.68
N VAL A 493 -5.41 33.78 -4.95
CA VAL A 493 -5.12 33.15 -6.24
C VAL A 493 -5.14 31.64 -6.07
N LEU A 494 -5.94 30.93 -6.85
CA LEU A 494 -6.02 29.46 -6.80
C LEU A 494 -5.14 28.84 -7.87
N SER A 495 -4.53 27.69 -7.57
CA SER A 495 -3.95 26.85 -8.62
C SER A 495 -5.05 26.23 -9.50
N PRO A 496 -4.74 25.86 -10.76
CA PRO A 496 -5.73 25.32 -11.69
C PRO A 496 -6.19 23.92 -11.26
N GLU A 497 -7.19 23.38 -11.97
CA GLU A 497 -7.58 21.98 -11.83
C GLU A 497 -6.38 21.04 -12.09
N SER A 498 -6.36 19.88 -11.43
CA SER A 498 -5.36 18.86 -11.72
C SER A 498 -5.50 18.39 -13.17
N THR A 499 -4.41 18.49 -13.91
CA THR A 499 -4.30 18.02 -15.29
C THR A 499 -3.12 17.06 -15.41
N ARG A 500 -3.08 16.22 -16.47
CA ARG A 500 -1.96 15.29 -16.68
C ARG A 500 -0.58 15.98 -16.67
N PRO A 501 -0.37 17.15 -17.31
CA PRO A 501 0.91 17.86 -17.22
C PRO A 501 1.27 18.29 -15.79
N LEU A 502 0.29 18.83 -15.03
CA LEU A 502 0.50 19.21 -13.63
C LEU A 502 0.85 17.99 -12.76
N ILE A 503 0.13 16.89 -12.94
CA ILE A 503 0.36 15.63 -12.21
C ILE A 503 1.76 15.08 -12.52
N ARG A 504 2.18 15.05 -13.79
CA ARG A 504 3.53 14.61 -14.17
C ARG A 504 4.61 15.42 -13.47
N ARG A 505 4.50 16.75 -13.55
CA ARG A 505 5.42 17.67 -12.86
C ARG A 505 5.44 17.47 -11.34
N SER A 506 4.30 17.09 -10.76
CA SER A 506 4.20 16.77 -9.34
C SER A 506 4.98 15.52 -8.96
N ILE A 507 4.94 14.49 -9.81
CA ILE A 507 5.65 13.22 -9.59
C ILE A 507 7.16 13.44 -9.70
N GLU A 508 7.61 14.18 -10.71
CA GLU A 508 9.04 14.49 -10.95
C GLU A 508 9.69 15.29 -9.80
N SER A 509 8.90 16.07 -9.08
CA SER A 509 9.37 16.90 -7.94
C SER A 509 9.16 16.26 -6.57
N SER A 510 8.60 15.06 -6.51
CA SER A 510 8.37 14.37 -5.23
C SER A 510 9.63 13.65 -4.75
N VAL A 511 9.97 13.82 -3.47
CA VAL A 511 11.17 13.22 -2.85
C VAL A 511 10.87 11.85 -2.24
N ALA A 512 9.61 11.60 -1.89
CA ALA A 512 9.19 10.40 -1.20
C ALA A 512 7.92 9.80 -1.82
N GLU A 513 7.89 8.47 -1.75
CA GLU A 513 6.86 7.62 -2.29
C GLU A 513 5.58 7.59 -1.43
N THR A 514 4.87 8.72 -1.37
CA THR A 514 3.61 8.90 -0.63
C THR A 514 2.38 8.55 -1.49
N CYS A 515 1.16 8.63 -0.93
CA CYS A 515 -0.06 8.38 -1.69
C CYS A 515 -0.25 9.41 -2.81
N PHE A 516 -0.90 9.01 -3.91
CA PHE A 516 -1.01 9.80 -5.13
C PHE A 516 -1.44 11.28 -4.92
N PRO A 517 -2.51 11.61 -4.17
CA PRO A 517 -2.91 13.01 -3.94
C PRO A 517 -1.87 13.84 -3.19
N ALA A 518 -1.10 13.24 -2.28
CA ALA A 518 -0.05 13.94 -1.55
C ALA A 518 1.10 14.34 -2.48
N ARG A 519 1.38 13.55 -3.51
CA ARG A 519 2.34 13.90 -4.55
C ARG A 519 1.83 15.03 -5.43
N VAL A 520 0.56 14.99 -5.85
CA VAL A 520 -0.07 16.02 -6.72
C VAL A 520 0.03 17.44 -6.14
N VAL A 521 0.13 17.59 -4.82
CA VAL A 521 0.38 18.90 -4.17
C VAL A 521 1.59 19.63 -4.75
N HIS A 522 2.67 18.90 -5.06
CA HIS A 522 3.93 19.49 -5.53
C HIS A 522 3.73 20.32 -6.80
N GLY A 523 2.96 19.83 -7.78
CA GLY A 523 2.70 20.57 -9.02
C GLY A 523 1.81 21.78 -8.82
N HIS A 524 0.82 21.73 -7.91
CA HIS A 524 0.01 22.91 -7.59
C HIS A 524 0.84 24.00 -6.89
N VAL A 525 1.73 23.62 -5.97
CA VAL A 525 2.61 24.57 -5.28
C VAL A 525 3.61 25.17 -6.27
N LEU A 526 4.22 24.35 -7.13
CA LEU A 526 5.12 24.83 -8.19
C LEU A 526 4.44 25.79 -9.16
N HIS A 527 3.20 25.50 -9.56
CA HIS A 527 2.44 26.39 -10.43
C HIS A 527 2.18 27.75 -9.76
N LEU A 528 1.82 27.76 -8.48
CA LEU A 528 1.62 29.00 -7.73
C LEU A 528 2.94 29.75 -7.52
N ALA A 529 4.05 29.05 -7.34
CA ALA A 529 5.37 29.66 -7.19
C ALA A 529 5.85 30.38 -8.46
N GLU A 530 5.38 29.93 -9.62
CA GLU A 530 5.60 30.59 -10.91
C GLU A 530 4.54 31.65 -11.24
N SER A 531 3.49 31.72 -10.42
CA SER A 531 2.43 32.72 -10.54
C SER A 531 2.82 33.99 -9.79
N ASP A 532 2.16 35.10 -10.12
CA ASP A 532 2.37 36.40 -9.46
C ASP A 532 1.67 36.42 -8.08
N VAL A 533 2.23 35.72 -7.09
CA VAL A 533 1.74 35.69 -5.70
C VAL A 533 2.87 36.04 -4.73
N ASP A 534 2.55 36.74 -3.64
CA ASP A 534 3.55 37.14 -2.64
C ASP A 534 3.90 35.98 -1.70
N ALA A 535 2.90 35.13 -1.38
CA ALA A 535 3.09 33.94 -0.57
C ALA A 535 2.10 32.83 -0.93
N ILE A 536 2.46 31.59 -0.65
CA ILE A 536 1.57 30.43 -0.77
C ILE A 536 1.13 30.00 0.64
N PHE A 537 -0.18 29.94 0.84
CA PHE A 537 -0.77 29.44 2.07
C PHE A 537 -0.93 27.92 2.03
N LEU A 538 -0.19 27.23 2.89
CA LEU A 538 -0.16 25.77 2.98
C LEU A 538 -0.10 25.35 4.46
N PRO A 539 -1.23 25.31 5.18
CA PRO A 539 -1.26 25.04 6.61
C PRO A 539 -1.07 23.55 6.93
N SER A 540 -0.57 23.26 8.13
CA SER A 540 -0.56 21.92 8.71
C SER A 540 -1.84 21.70 9.51
N ILE A 541 -2.87 21.14 8.87
CA ILE A 541 -4.18 20.94 9.51
C ILE A 541 -4.15 19.66 10.34
N ILE A 542 -4.16 19.80 11.67
CA ILE A 542 -4.00 18.68 12.60
C ILE A 542 -5.32 17.94 12.82
N ASN A 543 -6.39 18.68 13.13
CA ASN A 543 -7.73 18.14 13.35
C ASN A 543 -8.81 18.99 12.66
N GLN A 544 -9.99 18.40 12.48
CA GLN A 544 -11.17 19.07 11.93
C GLN A 544 -12.16 19.44 13.03
N ASP A 545 -13.13 20.31 12.70
CA ASP A 545 -14.14 20.80 13.64
C ASP A 545 -14.93 19.65 14.29
N MET A 546 -15.17 19.82 15.59
CA MET A 546 -15.94 18.95 16.49
C MET A 546 -17.36 19.50 16.61
N SER A 547 -18.06 19.67 15.49
CA SER A 547 -19.41 20.25 15.53
C SER A 547 -20.39 19.38 16.35
N GLU A 548 -20.05 18.10 16.58
CA GLU A 548 -20.76 17.21 17.48
C GLU A 548 -19.76 16.51 18.41
N LYS A 549 -19.98 16.57 19.73
CA LYS A 549 -19.10 16.00 20.76
C LYS A 549 -19.14 14.46 20.83
N ARG A 550 -19.39 13.78 19.71
CA ARG A 550 -19.60 12.32 19.64
C ARG A 550 -18.29 11.53 19.71
N PHE A 551 -17.23 12.03 19.08
CA PHE A 551 -15.90 11.41 19.11
C PHE A 551 -14.96 12.15 20.05
N VAL A 552 -13.92 11.47 20.52
CA VAL A 552 -12.87 12.09 21.33
C VAL A 552 -11.83 12.79 20.44
N GLN A 553 -11.57 12.27 19.23
CA GLN A 553 -10.51 12.72 18.32
C GLN A 553 -10.97 12.73 16.86
N ASN A 554 -10.57 13.75 16.09
CA ASN A 554 -10.93 13.97 14.68
C ASN A 554 -9.71 14.39 13.84
N TYR A 555 -8.65 13.60 13.86
CA TYR A 555 -7.41 13.90 13.14
C TYR A 555 -7.53 13.67 11.63
N LEU A 556 -6.79 14.47 10.85
CA LEU A 556 -6.44 14.12 9.48
C LEU A 556 -5.31 13.08 9.46
N CYS A 557 -5.06 12.42 8.33
CA CYS A 557 -3.97 11.45 8.26
C CYS A 557 -2.59 12.14 8.37
N PRO A 558 -1.55 11.46 8.90
CA PRO A 558 -0.25 12.08 9.13
C PRO A 558 0.39 12.67 7.87
N ILE A 559 0.22 12.04 6.70
CA ILE A 559 0.74 12.58 5.44
C ILE A 559 0.15 13.97 5.17
N VAL A 560 -1.18 14.12 5.27
CA VAL A 560 -1.86 15.42 5.06
C VAL A 560 -1.40 16.47 6.07
N GLN A 561 -1.22 16.08 7.34
CA GLN A 561 -0.69 16.99 8.36
C GLN A 561 0.75 17.45 8.03
N ALA A 562 1.55 16.59 7.40
CA ALA A 562 2.97 16.84 7.17
C ALA A 562 3.30 17.54 5.83
N ILE A 563 2.31 17.74 4.95
CA ILE A 563 2.52 18.29 3.60
C ILE A 563 3.34 19.59 3.56
N PRO A 564 3.11 20.60 4.42
CA PRO A 564 3.89 21.82 4.34
C PRO A 564 5.39 21.59 4.57
N TYR A 565 5.73 20.64 5.45
CA TYR A 565 7.11 20.26 5.76
C TYR A 565 7.74 19.42 4.64
N VAL A 566 6.96 18.51 4.05
CA VAL A 566 7.39 17.69 2.90
C VAL A 566 7.66 18.56 1.68
N ILE A 567 6.80 19.54 1.39
CA ILE A 567 6.97 20.49 0.29
C ILE A 567 8.23 21.34 0.51
N ARG A 568 8.42 21.90 1.71
CA ARG A 568 9.65 22.63 2.02
C ARG A 568 10.90 21.77 1.82
N ALA A 569 10.91 20.54 2.33
CA ALA A 569 12.04 19.63 2.14
C ALA A 569 12.28 19.26 0.66
N ALA A 570 11.22 19.21 -0.15
CA ALA A 570 11.34 18.90 -1.57
C ALA A 570 12.04 20.00 -2.38
N PHE A 571 11.85 21.26 -2.01
CA PHE A 571 12.42 22.42 -2.69
C PHE A 571 13.58 23.08 -1.93
N GLU A 572 14.11 22.40 -0.90
CA GLU A 572 15.36 22.79 -0.26
C GLU A 572 16.50 22.81 -1.30
N GLY A 573 17.39 23.79 -1.18
CA GLY A 573 18.55 24.01 -2.05
C GLY A 573 18.22 24.67 -3.40
N THR A 574 17.15 24.25 -4.09
CA THR A 574 16.73 24.88 -5.37
C THR A 574 15.96 26.18 -5.16
N GLY A 575 15.33 26.32 -3.99
CA GLY A 575 14.42 27.42 -3.67
C GLY A 575 13.08 27.26 -4.38
N LEU A 576 12.01 27.63 -3.68
CA LEU A 576 10.68 27.73 -4.30
C LEU A 576 10.48 29.12 -4.97
N GLY A 577 11.27 30.13 -4.59
CA GLY A 577 11.14 31.49 -5.10
C GLY A 577 9.99 32.31 -4.51
N VAL A 578 9.15 31.69 -3.66
CA VAL A 578 8.02 32.32 -2.98
C VAL A 578 7.94 31.85 -1.52
N GLU A 579 7.42 32.70 -0.64
CA GLU A 579 7.26 32.40 0.77
C GLU A 579 6.14 31.38 1.02
N LEU A 580 6.38 30.41 1.91
CA LEU A 580 5.38 29.42 2.33
C LEU A 580 4.82 29.78 3.72
N LEU A 581 3.53 30.09 3.80
CA LEU A 581 2.82 30.30 5.05
C LEU A 581 2.30 28.95 5.58
N THR A 582 2.99 28.39 6.59
CA THR A 582 2.73 27.02 7.08
C THR A 582 2.29 26.95 8.55
N PRO A 583 1.21 27.64 8.98
CA PRO A 583 0.77 27.58 10.36
C PRO A 583 0.21 26.19 10.71
N PRO A 584 0.44 25.68 11.92
CA PRO A 584 -0.27 24.52 12.43
C PRO A 584 -1.69 24.93 12.86
N VAL A 585 -2.72 24.27 12.33
CA VAL A 585 -4.13 24.66 12.51
C VAL A 585 -4.93 23.56 13.20
N HIS A 586 -5.64 23.91 14.28
CA HIS A 586 -6.57 23.04 14.99
C HIS A 586 -7.99 23.60 14.97
N PHE A 587 -8.84 23.11 14.05
CA PHE A 587 -10.24 23.54 13.96
C PHE A 587 -11.10 23.03 15.13
N GLY A 588 -10.85 21.81 15.61
CA GLY A 588 -11.72 21.12 16.59
C GLY A 588 -11.45 21.39 18.07
N SER A 589 -10.42 22.19 18.41
CA SER A 589 -9.93 22.29 19.80
C SER A 589 -10.57 23.44 20.61
N SER A 590 -10.76 24.61 20.01
CA SER A 590 -11.57 25.75 20.50
C SER A 590 -11.36 26.97 19.60
N ALA A 591 -12.31 27.91 19.57
CA ALA A 591 -12.17 29.18 18.85
C ALA A 591 -10.91 29.97 19.28
N LYS A 592 -10.58 29.94 20.58
CA LYS A 592 -9.36 30.56 21.12
C LYS A 592 -8.09 29.91 20.56
N ARG A 593 -8.09 28.58 20.41
CA ARG A 593 -6.94 27.86 19.84
C ARG A 593 -6.75 28.18 18.37
N LEU A 594 -7.84 28.19 17.59
CA LEU A 594 -7.80 28.56 16.18
C LEU A 594 -7.28 29.98 15.98
N ALA A 595 -7.75 30.95 16.78
CA ALA A 595 -7.25 32.33 16.74
C ALA A 595 -5.75 32.40 17.04
N LYS A 596 -5.25 31.66 18.04
CA LYS A 596 -3.82 31.60 18.35
C LYS A 596 -3.00 30.98 17.21
N ASP A 597 -3.51 29.91 16.59
CA ASP A 597 -2.85 29.22 15.49
C ASP A 597 -2.72 30.12 14.23
N LEU A 598 -3.67 31.05 14.02
CA LEU A 598 -3.71 31.96 12.86
C LEU A 598 -3.09 33.35 13.12
N GLU A 599 -2.72 33.67 14.36
CA GLU A 599 -2.10 34.95 14.73
C GLU A 599 -0.83 35.30 13.92
N PRO A 600 0.05 34.34 13.53
CA PRO A 600 1.18 34.63 12.64
C PRO A 600 0.76 35.15 11.26
N ILE A 601 -0.39 34.68 10.75
CA ILE A 601 -0.91 35.13 9.45
C ILE A 601 -1.45 36.55 9.55
N ALA A 602 -2.12 36.88 10.66
CA ALA A 602 -2.59 38.25 10.92
C ALA A 602 -1.42 39.25 10.93
N HIS A 603 -0.31 38.88 11.58
CA HIS A 603 0.91 39.69 11.58
C HIS A 603 1.52 39.83 10.20
N TYR A 604 1.60 38.75 9.43
CA TYR A 604 2.12 38.75 8.06
C TYR A 604 1.36 39.73 7.16
N VAL A 605 0.03 39.70 7.23
CA VAL A 605 -0.84 40.54 6.41
C VAL A 605 -0.92 41.98 6.96
N GLY A 606 -0.47 42.22 8.19
CA GLY A 606 -0.56 43.51 8.88
C GLY A 606 -1.98 43.86 9.34
N ALA A 607 -2.77 42.86 9.76
CA ALA A 607 -4.16 43.04 10.17
C ALA A 607 -4.28 43.48 11.63
N SER A 608 -5.19 44.40 11.92
CA SER A 608 -5.56 44.75 13.29
C SER A 608 -6.30 43.58 13.98
N SER A 609 -6.27 43.55 15.32
CA SER A 609 -6.98 42.52 16.09
C SER A 609 -8.49 42.45 15.76
N GLY A 610 -9.12 43.60 15.48
CA GLY A 610 -10.53 43.66 15.09
C GLY A 610 -10.79 43.02 13.71
N GLU A 611 -9.99 43.40 12.70
CA GLU A 611 -10.06 42.80 11.35
C GLU A 611 -9.81 41.29 11.40
N PHE A 612 -8.83 40.86 12.21
CA PHE A 612 -8.47 39.45 12.35
C PHE A 612 -9.59 38.58 12.94
N HIS A 613 -10.20 38.99 14.05
CA HIS A 613 -11.30 38.23 14.64
C HIS A 613 -12.53 38.23 13.71
N HIS A 614 -12.81 39.36 13.06
CA HIS A 614 -13.87 39.44 12.06
C HIS A 614 -13.65 38.47 10.89
N ALA A 615 -12.42 38.36 10.38
CA ALA A 615 -12.07 37.42 9.32
C ALA A 615 -12.26 35.95 9.72
N ILE A 616 -11.94 35.58 10.98
CA ILE A 616 -12.20 34.23 11.50
C ILE A 616 -13.71 33.96 11.58
N ASP A 617 -14.49 34.90 12.09
CA ASP A 617 -15.94 34.75 12.22
C ASP A 617 -16.62 34.62 10.84
N GLU A 618 -16.18 35.42 9.88
CA GLU A 618 -16.67 35.40 8.50
C GLU A 618 -16.27 34.11 7.79
N GLY A 619 -15.02 33.65 7.94
CA GLY A 619 -14.58 32.33 7.45
C GLY A 619 -15.41 31.18 8.02
N ASN A 620 -15.67 31.18 9.33
CA ASN A 620 -16.53 30.18 9.96
C ASN A 620 -17.97 30.24 9.45
N ARG A 621 -18.49 31.46 9.18
CA ARG A 621 -19.83 31.65 8.62
C ARG A 621 -19.93 31.06 7.22
N GLN A 622 -19.00 31.35 6.32
CA GLN A 622 -18.98 30.80 4.97
C GLN A 622 -18.83 29.28 4.97
N GLN A 623 -18.01 28.74 5.87
CA GLN A 623 -17.85 27.29 6.00
C GLN A 623 -19.15 26.60 6.46
N ARG A 624 -19.90 27.21 7.39
CA ARG A 624 -21.21 26.70 7.82
C ARG A 624 -22.22 26.75 6.68
N LEU A 625 -22.30 27.87 5.95
CA LEU A 625 -23.19 27.99 4.80
C LEU A 625 -22.89 26.92 3.74
N PHE A 626 -21.61 26.70 3.40
CA PHE A 626 -21.24 25.65 2.46
C PHE A 626 -21.65 24.24 2.94
N ARG A 627 -21.57 23.98 4.24
CA ARG A 627 -22.05 22.72 4.84
C ARG A 627 -23.56 22.59 4.76
N GLU A 628 -24.31 23.63 5.16
CA GLU A 628 -25.77 23.63 5.16
C GLU A 628 -26.35 23.44 3.75
N HIS A 629 -25.81 24.15 2.74
CA HIS A 629 -26.24 23.98 1.35
C HIS A 629 -25.99 22.56 0.82
N ARG A 630 -24.83 21.96 1.12
CA ARG A 630 -24.53 20.58 0.73
C ARG A 630 -25.48 19.59 1.38
N MET A 631 -25.72 19.72 2.69
CA MET A 631 -26.64 18.83 3.42
C MET A 631 -28.07 18.95 2.89
N GLN A 632 -28.53 20.17 2.61
CA GLN A 632 -29.87 20.41 2.06
C GLN A 632 -30.03 19.75 0.68
N LYS A 633 -29.06 19.97 -0.22
CA LYS A 633 -29.05 19.33 -1.54
C LYS A 633 -29.00 17.80 -1.43
N GLY A 634 -28.22 17.26 -0.50
CA GLY A 634 -28.18 15.82 -0.23
C GLY A 634 -29.53 15.24 0.19
N LYS A 635 -30.26 15.94 1.07
CA LYS A 635 -31.62 15.52 1.47
C LYS A 635 -32.57 15.50 0.28
N GLU A 636 -32.54 16.54 -0.56
CA GLU A 636 -33.32 16.60 -1.79
C GLU A 636 -33.02 15.41 -2.71
N ILE A 637 -31.74 15.08 -2.93
CA ILE A 637 -31.34 13.92 -3.74
C ILE A 637 -31.84 12.60 -3.13
N LEU A 638 -31.76 12.44 -1.81
CA LEU A 638 -32.20 11.24 -1.11
C LEU A 638 -33.73 11.04 -1.23
N ASP A 639 -34.51 12.11 -1.12
CA ASP A 639 -35.97 12.09 -1.30
C ASP A 639 -36.37 11.73 -2.75
N GLU A 640 -35.55 12.16 -3.70
CA GLU A 640 -35.78 11.95 -5.13
C GLU A 640 -35.16 10.67 -5.71
N LEU A 641 -34.55 9.79 -4.88
CA LEU A 641 -33.86 8.56 -5.36
C LEU A 641 -34.69 7.65 -6.27
N HIS A 642 -36.02 7.74 -6.20
CA HIS A 642 -36.93 7.00 -7.05
C HIS A 642 -36.91 7.43 -8.53
N LYS A 643 -36.38 8.61 -8.85
CA LYS A 643 -36.25 9.15 -10.22
C LYS A 643 -35.15 8.46 -11.04
N TRP A 644 -34.19 7.80 -10.37
CA TRP A 644 -33.04 7.17 -11.04
C TRP A 644 -33.03 5.66 -10.81
N ASP A 645 -32.81 4.91 -11.89
CA ASP A 645 -32.68 3.44 -11.83
C ASP A 645 -31.41 3.00 -11.10
N ARG A 646 -30.36 3.82 -11.21
CA ARG A 646 -29.04 3.61 -10.62
C ARG A 646 -28.60 4.89 -9.90
N ALA A 647 -28.38 4.80 -8.60
CA ALA A 647 -27.80 5.86 -7.79
C ALA A 647 -26.60 5.31 -7.02
N VAL A 648 -25.44 5.97 -7.17
CA VAL A 648 -24.15 5.51 -6.66
C VAL A 648 -23.53 6.60 -5.81
N VAL A 649 -23.19 6.27 -4.58
CA VAL A 649 -22.36 7.12 -3.73
C VAL A 649 -20.89 6.82 -4.01
N ILE A 650 -20.12 7.84 -4.41
CA ILE A 650 -18.66 7.74 -4.49
C ILE A 650 -18.09 8.03 -3.10
N ILE A 651 -17.71 6.96 -2.42
CA ILE A 651 -17.06 7.00 -1.10
C ILE A 651 -15.59 7.29 -1.30
N SER A 652 -15.16 8.47 -0.85
CA SER A 652 -13.78 8.90 -0.99
C SER A 652 -13.47 10.03 0.00
N ARG A 653 -12.23 10.50 0.03
CA ARG A 653 -11.92 11.82 0.59
C ARG A 653 -12.28 12.87 -0.46
N ALA A 654 -12.71 14.06 -0.06
CA ALA A 654 -13.16 15.07 -1.02
C ALA A 654 -12.12 15.38 -2.10
N TYR A 655 -10.84 15.44 -1.74
CA TYR A 655 -9.73 15.66 -2.69
C TYR A 655 -9.42 14.49 -3.61
N ASN A 656 -9.96 13.30 -3.32
CA ASN A 656 -9.94 12.19 -4.26
C ASN A 656 -11.15 12.30 -5.17
N GLY A 657 -12.36 12.31 -4.60
CA GLY A 657 -13.60 12.19 -5.36
C GLY A 657 -13.99 13.43 -6.15
N CYS A 658 -13.60 14.63 -5.72
CA CYS A 658 -14.02 15.89 -6.34
C CYS A 658 -12.96 16.51 -7.25
N ASP A 659 -11.74 15.94 -7.28
CA ASP A 659 -10.72 16.37 -8.23
C ASP A 659 -10.77 15.49 -9.49
N ARG A 660 -11.27 16.07 -10.59
CA ARG A 660 -11.43 15.38 -11.89
C ARG A 660 -10.12 14.82 -12.44
N GLY A 661 -8.99 15.48 -12.17
CA GLY A 661 -7.68 14.99 -12.62
C GLY A 661 -7.19 13.78 -11.82
N ILE A 662 -7.57 13.70 -10.55
CA ILE A 662 -7.18 12.60 -9.65
C ILE A 662 -8.13 11.42 -9.76
N ASN A 663 -9.45 11.63 -9.85
CA ASN A 663 -10.43 10.55 -9.96
C ASN A 663 -10.64 10.02 -11.39
N LEU A 664 -9.91 10.57 -12.37
CA LEU A 664 -10.07 10.24 -13.80
C LEU A 664 -11.51 10.49 -14.30
N ASP A 665 -12.14 11.58 -13.88
CA ASP A 665 -13.52 11.97 -14.22
C ASP A 665 -14.57 10.85 -14.01
N LEU A 666 -14.38 10.03 -12.96
CA LEU A 666 -15.28 8.94 -12.60
C LEU A 666 -16.79 9.33 -12.54
N PRO A 667 -17.18 10.50 -11.99
CA PRO A 667 -18.59 10.89 -11.97
C PRO A 667 -19.22 10.94 -13.37
N ARG A 668 -18.50 11.48 -14.35
CA ARG A 668 -18.98 11.56 -15.74
C ARG A 668 -19.15 10.17 -16.35
N LYS A 669 -18.17 9.29 -16.15
CA LYS A 669 -18.23 7.89 -16.60
C LYS A 669 -19.41 7.13 -16.02
N LEU A 670 -19.74 7.34 -14.75
CA LEU A 670 -20.93 6.75 -14.13
C LEU A 670 -22.23 7.31 -14.73
N ALA A 671 -22.28 8.61 -15.01
CA ALA A 671 -23.42 9.23 -15.68
C ALA A 671 -23.62 8.68 -17.10
N ASP A 672 -22.53 8.48 -17.86
CA ASP A 672 -22.57 7.85 -19.18
C ASP A 672 -23.08 6.39 -19.11
N LEU A 673 -22.87 5.70 -17.98
CA LEU A 673 -23.45 4.37 -17.66
C LEU A 673 -24.88 4.44 -17.09
N GLY A 674 -25.52 5.61 -17.12
CA GLY A 674 -26.89 5.83 -16.65
C GLY A 674 -27.05 5.86 -15.13
N ALA A 675 -25.98 6.13 -14.37
CA ALA A 675 -26.01 6.17 -12.91
C ALA A 675 -25.77 7.58 -12.37
N LEU A 676 -26.62 8.01 -11.43
CA LEU A 676 -26.41 9.24 -10.69
C LEU A 676 -25.22 9.08 -9.73
N ALA A 677 -24.15 9.85 -9.95
CA ALA A 677 -22.98 9.86 -9.07
C ALA A 677 -23.14 10.91 -7.96
N ILE A 678 -23.18 10.46 -6.70
CA ILE A 678 -23.38 11.30 -5.53
C ILE A 678 -22.05 11.41 -4.75
N PRO A 679 -21.50 12.62 -4.54
CA PRO A 679 -20.35 12.81 -3.66
C PRO A 679 -20.71 12.54 -2.20
N ILE A 680 -19.81 11.89 -1.46
CA ILE A 680 -19.99 11.52 -0.05
C ILE A 680 -20.39 12.70 0.85
N ASP A 681 -19.90 13.91 0.57
CA ASP A 681 -20.07 15.08 1.43
C ASP A 681 -21.35 15.88 1.15
N LEU A 682 -22.19 15.44 0.21
CA LEU A 682 -23.58 15.89 0.12
C LEU A 682 -24.48 15.14 1.11
N LEU A 683 -24.14 13.90 1.46
CA LEU A 683 -24.99 13.09 2.34
C LEU A 683 -25.08 13.70 3.76
N PRO A 684 -26.22 13.58 4.46
CA PRO A 684 -26.42 14.09 5.81
C PRO A 684 -25.75 13.17 6.85
N LEU A 685 -24.43 13.01 6.75
CA LEU A 685 -23.65 12.02 7.51
C LEU A 685 -23.66 12.30 9.02
N GLU A 686 -23.88 13.53 9.42
CA GLU A 686 -23.89 13.94 10.82
C GLU A 686 -25.16 13.46 11.56
N GLU A 687 -26.20 13.08 10.83
CA GLU A 687 -27.38 12.45 11.42
C GLU A 687 -27.13 10.96 11.75
N ILE A 688 -26.03 10.37 11.27
CA ILE A 688 -25.67 8.98 11.50
C ILE A 688 -24.65 8.88 12.64
N ASP A 689 -25.08 8.35 13.79
CA ASP A 689 -24.19 8.08 14.91
C ASP A 689 -23.54 6.70 14.80
N ILE A 690 -22.22 6.69 14.67
CA ILE A 690 -21.39 5.48 14.64
C ILE A 690 -20.46 5.39 15.86
N SER A 691 -20.51 6.36 16.76
CA SER A 691 -19.53 6.52 17.86
C SER A 691 -19.59 5.40 18.89
N ASP A 692 -20.78 4.85 19.14
CA ASP A 692 -20.95 3.67 20.01
C ASP A 692 -20.24 2.42 19.47
N ARG A 693 -20.20 2.27 18.13
CA ARG A 693 -19.62 1.08 17.48
C ARG A 693 -18.13 1.24 17.19
N TYR A 694 -17.69 2.47 16.89
CA TYR A 694 -16.32 2.81 16.53
C TYR A 694 -15.76 3.99 17.34
N PRO A 695 -15.76 3.93 18.69
CA PRO A 695 -15.39 5.06 19.54
C PRO A 695 -13.95 5.55 19.30
N ASP A 696 -13.08 4.65 18.87
CA ASP A 696 -11.65 4.90 18.64
C ASP A 696 -11.33 5.22 17.17
N MET A 697 -12.33 5.46 16.31
CA MET A 697 -12.08 5.93 14.94
C MET A 697 -11.69 7.41 14.95
N TYR A 698 -10.41 7.68 15.22
CA TYR A 698 -9.88 9.05 15.33
C TYR A 698 -9.65 9.74 13.99
N TRP A 699 -9.76 9.03 12.86
CA TRP A 699 -9.65 9.67 11.54
C TRP A 699 -10.98 10.29 11.15
N TRP A 700 -11.00 11.61 10.96
CA TRP A 700 -12.21 12.32 10.59
C TRP A 700 -12.83 11.84 9.27
N TYR A 701 -12.01 11.58 8.24
CA TYR A 701 -12.52 10.95 7.01
C TYR A 701 -12.98 9.51 7.24
N GLY A 702 -12.37 8.77 8.17
CA GLY A 702 -12.82 7.43 8.53
C GLY A 702 -14.22 7.46 9.15
N GLN A 703 -14.49 8.43 10.03
CA GLN A 703 -15.83 8.63 10.60
C GLN A 703 -16.88 8.90 9.51
N LYS A 704 -16.60 9.84 8.59
CA LYS A 704 -17.49 10.13 7.46
C LYS A 704 -17.72 8.91 6.56
N ILE A 705 -16.66 8.19 6.21
CA ILE A 705 -16.74 7.01 5.35
C ILE A 705 -17.61 5.93 5.99
N LEU A 706 -17.45 5.67 7.29
CA LEU A 706 -18.26 4.68 8.00
C LEU A 706 -19.72 5.11 8.17
N ALA A 707 -19.97 6.39 8.48
CA ALA A 707 -21.33 6.94 8.51
C ALA A 707 -22.03 6.81 7.15
N ALA A 708 -21.31 7.11 6.06
CA ALA A 708 -21.81 6.94 4.70
C ALA A 708 -22.07 5.47 4.36
N ALA A 709 -21.20 4.56 4.80
CA ALA A 709 -21.40 3.12 4.64
C ALA A 709 -22.65 2.63 5.38
N GLU A 710 -22.93 3.12 6.60
CA GLU A 710 -24.16 2.78 7.31
C GLU A 710 -25.41 3.30 6.59
N LEU A 711 -25.36 4.53 6.05
CA LEU A 711 -26.47 5.09 5.28
C LEU A 711 -26.73 4.27 3.99
N VAL A 712 -25.67 3.89 3.27
CA VAL A 712 -25.80 3.03 2.07
C VAL A 712 -26.30 1.64 2.44
N ALA A 713 -25.83 1.04 3.54
CA ALA A 713 -26.29 -0.26 4.00
C ALA A 713 -27.80 -0.26 4.30
N ARG A 714 -28.31 0.82 4.90
CA ARG A 714 -29.73 1.00 5.24
C ARG A 714 -30.62 1.38 4.06
N THR A 715 -30.05 1.79 2.92
CA THR A 715 -30.79 2.33 1.78
C THR A 715 -30.69 1.41 0.55
N PRO A 716 -31.68 0.55 0.26
CA PRO A 716 -31.57 -0.47 -0.80
C PRO A 716 -31.26 0.06 -2.21
N ARG A 717 -31.76 1.26 -2.56
CA ARG A 717 -31.54 1.88 -3.89
C ARG A 717 -30.16 2.50 -4.07
N LEU A 718 -29.45 2.82 -2.99
CA LEU A 718 -28.09 3.37 -3.07
C LEU A 718 -27.07 2.26 -3.26
N GLN A 719 -26.16 2.43 -4.22
CA GLN A 719 -24.98 1.59 -4.39
C GLN A 719 -23.73 2.34 -3.96
N MET A 720 -22.63 1.63 -3.71
CA MET A 720 -21.37 2.22 -3.28
C MET A 720 -20.26 1.94 -4.28
N VAL A 721 -19.52 2.99 -4.65
CA VAL A 721 -18.19 2.90 -5.28
C VAL A 721 -17.18 3.50 -4.30
N TYR A 722 -16.28 2.69 -3.78
CA TYR A 722 -15.19 3.12 -2.90
C TYR A 722 -13.96 3.50 -3.72
N LEU A 723 -13.63 4.79 -3.77
CA LEU A 723 -12.47 5.32 -4.47
C LEU A 723 -11.30 5.59 -3.51
N THR A 724 -10.26 4.78 -3.63
CA THR A 724 -9.01 4.88 -2.85
C THR A 724 -7.80 5.11 -3.75
N ASN A 725 -6.62 5.30 -3.15
CA ASN A 725 -5.35 5.38 -3.87
C ASN A 725 -4.35 4.33 -3.38
N PHE A 726 -3.42 3.95 -4.23
CA PHE A 726 -2.27 3.16 -3.81
C PHE A 726 -1.51 3.86 -2.68
N LYS A 727 -0.98 3.07 -1.73
CA LYS A 727 -0.33 3.53 -0.48
C LYS A 727 -1.22 4.39 0.43
N CYS A 728 -2.55 4.41 0.26
CA CYS A 728 -3.43 5.11 1.19
C CYS A 728 -3.45 4.41 2.56
N GLY A 729 -2.84 5.07 3.55
CA GLY A 729 -2.64 4.44 4.84
C GLY A 729 -3.89 4.16 5.65
N PRO A 730 -4.79 5.13 5.87
CA PRO A 730 -6.01 4.87 6.63
C PRO A 730 -6.94 3.86 5.94
N ASP A 731 -6.98 3.84 4.59
CA ASP A 731 -7.85 2.91 3.84
C ASP A 731 -7.41 1.45 3.97
N SER A 732 -6.16 1.19 4.37
CA SER A 732 -5.73 -0.18 4.74
C SER A 732 -6.47 -0.73 5.98
N PHE A 733 -7.13 0.11 6.76
CA PHE A 733 -7.95 -0.29 7.92
C PHE A 733 -9.44 0.02 7.72
N ILE A 734 -9.78 1.18 7.16
CA ILE A 734 -11.18 1.63 7.00
C ILE A 734 -11.96 0.68 6.08
N LEU A 735 -11.35 0.15 5.02
CA LEU A 735 -12.03 -0.70 4.05
C LEU A 735 -12.58 -2.00 4.67
N HIS A 736 -11.85 -2.59 5.62
CA HIS A 736 -12.30 -3.74 6.41
C HIS A 736 -13.57 -3.43 7.18
N LEU A 737 -13.60 -2.27 7.85
CA LEU A 737 -14.75 -1.80 8.61
C LEU A 737 -15.93 -1.47 7.68
N VAL A 738 -15.69 -0.94 6.48
CA VAL A 738 -16.75 -0.72 5.49
C VAL A 738 -17.38 -2.03 5.01
N ARG A 739 -16.57 -3.07 4.77
CA ARG A 739 -17.09 -4.42 4.45
C ARG A 739 -17.94 -4.97 5.59
N GLU A 740 -17.48 -4.81 6.84
CA GLU A 740 -18.22 -5.18 8.05
C GLU A 740 -19.58 -4.43 8.11
N VAL A 741 -19.59 -3.13 7.82
CA VAL A 741 -20.81 -2.29 7.85
C VAL A 741 -21.81 -2.66 6.75
N LEU A 742 -21.34 -2.87 5.53
CA LEU A 742 -22.20 -3.22 4.39
C LEU A 742 -22.83 -4.61 4.54
N GLY A 743 -22.25 -5.46 5.39
CA GLY A 743 -22.84 -6.73 5.77
C GLY A 743 -23.05 -7.72 4.62
N GLY A 744 -22.36 -7.54 3.48
CA GLY A 744 -22.54 -8.37 2.28
C GLY A 744 -23.26 -7.68 1.12
N LYS A 745 -23.71 -6.42 1.29
CA LYS A 745 -24.14 -5.59 0.15
C LYS A 745 -22.95 -5.35 -0.80
N PRO A 746 -23.05 -5.70 -2.10
CA PRO A 746 -21.97 -5.49 -3.05
C PRO A 746 -21.57 -4.01 -3.16
N PHE A 747 -20.27 -3.76 -3.27
CA PHE A 747 -19.73 -2.44 -3.58
C PHE A 747 -18.51 -2.59 -4.48
N LEU A 748 -18.25 -1.59 -5.32
CA LEU A 748 -17.07 -1.58 -6.19
C LEU A 748 -15.93 -0.84 -5.51
N GLN A 749 -14.77 -1.47 -5.38
CA GLN A 749 -13.55 -0.80 -4.94
C GLN A 749 -12.70 -0.41 -6.16
N LEU A 750 -12.46 0.89 -6.33
CA LEU A 750 -11.54 1.44 -7.32
C LEU A 750 -10.30 2.01 -6.62
N GLU A 751 -9.13 1.62 -7.09
CA GLU A 751 -7.86 2.16 -6.61
C GLU A 751 -7.15 2.85 -7.75
N ILE A 752 -6.81 4.12 -7.54
CA ILE A 752 -6.08 4.95 -8.49
C ILE A 752 -4.63 5.13 -8.03
N ASP A 753 -3.75 5.25 -9.00
CA ASP A 753 -2.33 5.54 -8.88
C ASP A 753 -1.86 6.35 -10.11
N GLU A 754 -0.64 6.89 -10.11
CA GLU A 754 -0.13 7.74 -11.21
C GLU A 754 -0.15 7.08 -12.59
N HIS A 755 -0.12 5.75 -12.66
CA HIS A 755 -0.09 4.98 -13.90
C HIS A 755 -1.49 4.52 -14.36
N SER A 756 -2.55 4.85 -13.60
CA SER A 756 -3.90 4.33 -13.89
C SER A 756 -4.42 4.85 -15.23
N ALA A 757 -4.84 3.92 -16.09
CA ALA A 757 -5.47 4.22 -17.36
C ALA A 757 -7.00 4.24 -17.23
N ASP A 758 -7.65 5.10 -18.02
CA ASP A 758 -9.11 5.30 -17.99
C ASP A 758 -9.88 3.99 -18.27
N ALA A 759 -9.52 3.25 -19.33
CA ALA A 759 -10.27 2.10 -19.86
C ALA A 759 -10.52 0.96 -18.84
N GLY A 760 -9.63 0.81 -17.85
CA GLY A 760 -9.79 -0.20 -16.80
C GLY A 760 -10.86 0.15 -15.77
N ILE A 761 -11.23 1.43 -15.64
CA ILE A 761 -12.23 1.89 -14.67
C ILE A 761 -13.64 1.67 -15.19
N VAL A 762 -13.93 2.05 -16.44
CA VAL A 762 -15.26 1.90 -17.04
C VAL A 762 -15.69 0.43 -17.06
N THR A 763 -14.81 -0.47 -17.51
CA THR A 763 -15.09 -1.92 -17.52
C THR A 763 -15.44 -2.47 -16.13
N ARG A 764 -14.80 -1.95 -15.06
CA ARG A 764 -15.12 -2.33 -13.68
C ARG A 764 -16.46 -1.78 -13.21
N CYS A 765 -16.81 -0.56 -13.62
CA CYS A 765 -18.12 0.02 -13.34
C CYS A 765 -19.25 -0.73 -14.08
N GLU A 766 -19.05 -1.08 -15.35
CA GLU A 766 -19.98 -1.92 -16.13
C GLU A 766 -20.21 -3.28 -15.43
N ALA A 767 -19.13 -4.00 -15.13
CA ALA A 767 -19.22 -5.30 -14.45
C ALA A 767 -19.86 -5.20 -13.06
N PHE A 768 -19.64 -4.11 -12.33
CA PHE A 768 -20.31 -3.86 -11.07
C PHE A 768 -21.83 -3.70 -11.24
N PHE A 769 -22.29 -2.89 -12.20
CA PHE A 769 -23.73 -2.73 -12.43
C PHE A 769 -24.39 -4.02 -12.91
N ASP A 770 -23.74 -4.77 -13.79
CA ASP A 770 -24.22 -6.08 -14.25
C ASP A 770 -24.34 -7.07 -13.07
N SER A 771 -23.37 -7.05 -12.13
CA SER A 771 -23.41 -7.92 -10.93
C SER A 771 -24.57 -7.59 -9.99
N ILE A 772 -24.89 -6.30 -9.81
CA ILE A 772 -26.00 -5.86 -8.95
C ILE A 772 -27.34 -6.32 -9.50
N GLU A 773 -27.53 -6.28 -10.83
CA GLU A 773 -28.76 -6.74 -11.47
C GLU A 773 -29.01 -8.23 -11.23
N GLY A 774 -27.95 -9.05 -11.24
CA GLY A 774 -28.00 -10.46 -10.84
C GLY A 774 -28.25 -10.67 -9.34
N ALA A 775 -27.63 -9.84 -8.48
CA ALA A 775 -27.71 -9.96 -7.02
C ALA A 775 -29.08 -9.61 -6.42
N ARG A 776 -29.93 -8.83 -7.11
CA ARG A 776 -31.32 -8.50 -6.69
C ARG A 776 -32.21 -9.73 -6.43
N ARG A 777 -31.77 -10.92 -6.86
CA ARG A 777 -32.47 -12.22 -6.66
C ARG A 777 -32.07 -12.96 -5.38
N SER A 778 -31.11 -12.46 -4.60
CA SER A 778 -30.63 -13.12 -3.37
C SER A 778 -31.21 -12.50 -2.09
N PRO A 779 -31.52 -13.31 -1.06
CA PRO A 779 -31.99 -12.80 0.23
C PRO A 779 -30.89 -11.95 0.90
N PRO A 780 -31.28 -10.95 1.71
CA PRO A 780 -30.31 -10.11 2.41
C PRO A 780 -29.46 -10.95 3.36
N PRO A 781 -28.17 -10.63 3.47
CA PRO A 781 -27.27 -11.29 4.40
C PRO A 781 -27.73 -11.09 5.86
N PRO A 782 -27.41 -12.02 6.77
CA PRO A 782 -27.80 -11.92 8.16
C PRO A 782 -27.20 -10.66 8.80
N PRO A 783 -27.88 -10.08 9.82
CA PRO A 783 -27.42 -8.88 10.49
C PRO A 783 -26.03 -9.07 11.08
N VAL A 784 -25.20 -8.04 10.92
CA VAL A 784 -23.85 -7.98 11.46
C VAL A 784 -23.93 -8.07 12.97
N GLN A 785 -23.28 -9.07 13.54
CA GLN A 785 -23.34 -9.35 14.97
C GLN A 785 -22.44 -8.36 15.74
N LYS A 786 -22.75 -8.14 17.02
CA LYS A 786 -21.93 -7.24 17.86
C LYS A 786 -20.50 -7.79 17.99
N PRO A 787 -19.47 -6.92 17.98
CA PRO A 787 -18.09 -7.35 18.14
C PRO A 787 -17.88 -8.06 19.48
N GLY A 788 -16.92 -8.99 19.50
CA GLY A 788 -16.50 -9.72 20.68
C GLY A 788 -15.88 -8.83 21.77
N ARG A 789 -15.45 -9.44 22.87
CA ARG A 789 -15.02 -8.69 24.06
C ARG A 789 -13.65 -8.02 23.87
N THR A 790 -13.63 -6.68 23.88
CA THR A 790 -12.41 -5.86 24.01
C THR A 790 -12.45 -5.13 25.35
N LEU A 791 -11.38 -5.22 26.14
CA LEU A 791 -11.29 -4.56 27.45
C LEU A 791 -10.15 -3.53 27.46
N SER A 792 -10.48 -2.31 27.87
CA SER A 792 -9.53 -1.20 28.05
C SER A 792 -9.39 -0.82 29.54
N PRO A 793 -9.46 -1.82 30.44
CA PRO A 793 -8.24 -2.22 31.17
C PRO A 793 -8.14 -3.72 31.55
N VAL A 794 -6.95 -4.16 32.00
CA VAL A 794 -6.68 -5.51 32.54
C VAL A 794 -7.53 -5.75 33.79
N GLU A 795 -8.62 -6.50 33.70
CA GLU A 795 -9.35 -6.97 34.87
C GLU A 795 -8.60 -8.18 35.48
N ARG A 796 -8.55 -8.27 36.82
CA ARG A 796 -8.07 -9.46 37.52
C ARG A 796 -9.15 -10.54 37.48
N ASP A 797 -9.34 -11.13 36.30
CA ASP A 797 -10.32 -12.19 36.06
C ASP A 797 -9.72 -13.61 36.10
N GLY A 798 -8.39 -13.71 36.31
CA GLY A 798 -7.65 -14.97 36.38
C GLY A 798 -7.17 -15.50 35.02
N ARG A 799 -7.31 -14.75 33.92
CA ARG A 799 -6.81 -15.14 32.59
C ARG A 799 -5.29 -14.95 32.45
N ALA A 800 -4.67 -15.84 31.69
CA ALA A 800 -3.26 -15.71 31.29
C ALA A 800 -3.12 -14.71 30.13
N ILE A 801 -2.24 -13.73 30.27
CA ILE A 801 -2.01 -12.67 29.28
C ILE A 801 -0.85 -13.05 28.35
N TYR A 802 -1.06 -12.97 27.05
CA TYR A 802 -0.04 -13.23 26.03
C TYR A 802 0.33 -11.95 25.29
N ILE A 803 1.62 -11.58 25.34
CA ILE A 803 2.16 -10.30 24.85
C ILE A 803 3.01 -10.54 23.60
N PRO A 804 2.68 -9.95 22.43
CA PRO A 804 3.53 -9.98 21.25
C PRO A 804 4.94 -9.47 21.52
N ARG A 805 5.94 -10.15 20.97
CA ARG A 805 7.35 -9.84 21.21
C ARG A 805 7.90 -8.90 20.15
N MET A 806 7.56 -7.61 20.28
CA MET A 806 8.23 -6.56 19.51
C MET A 806 9.74 -6.54 19.79
N ALA A 807 10.11 -6.61 21.08
CA ALA A 807 11.48 -6.64 21.56
C ALA A 807 11.55 -7.42 22.88
N ASP A 808 12.76 -7.61 23.39
CA ASP A 808 13.01 -8.33 24.65
C ASP A 808 12.39 -7.67 25.88
N HIS A 809 12.00 -6.39 25.77
CA HIS A 809 11.19 -5.68 26.77
C HIS A 809 9.86 -6.38 27.07
N ALA A 810 9.28 -7.11 26.11
CA ALA A 810 8.05 -7.88 26.35
C ALA A 810 8.24 -8.94 27.45
N LEU A 811 9.43 -9.55 27.56
CA LEU A 811 9.76 -10.53 28.61
C LEU A 811 9.75 -9.88 29.99
N VAL A 812 10.28 -8.66 30.09
CA VAL A 812 10.36 -7.92 31.35
C VAL A 812 9.00 -7.33 31.73
N ILE A 813 8.19 -6.91 30.76
CA ILE A 813 6.79 -6.51 31.00
C ILE A 813 5.98 -7.70 31.51
N ALA A 814 6.13 -8.89 30.91
CA ALA A 814 5.49 -10.11 31.42
C ALA A 814 5.94 -10.44 32.85
N ALA A 815 7.22 -10.29 33.16
CA ALA A 815 7.74 -10.45 34.53
C ALA A 815 7.13 -9.44 35.51
N ALA A 816 6.93 -8.19 35.09
CA ALA A 816 6.27 -7.17 35.91
C ALA A 816 4.79 -7.49 36.18
N TYR A 817 4.07 -8.08 35.23
CA TYR A 817 2.72 -8.59 35.46
C TYR A 817 2.70 -9.73 36.49
N ARG A 818 3.63 -10.69 36.37
CA ARG A 818 3.77 -11.79 37.32
C ARG A 818 4.11 -11.32 38.73
N ALA A 819 4.98 -10.31 38.86
CA ALA A 819 5.26 -9.65 40.14
C ALA A 819 3.99 -9.05 40.81
N CYS A 820 3.01 -8.66 39.99
CA CYS A 820 1.74 -8.10 40.46
C CYS A 820 0.63 -9.16 40.64
N GLY A 821 0.94 -10.45 40.50
CA GLY A 821 0.00 -11.56 40.66
C GLY A 821 -0.88 -11.82 39.43
N VAL A 822 -0.49 -11.34 38.25
CA VAL A 822 -1.17 -11.61 36.98
C VAL A 822 -0.32 -12.58 36.15
N GLU A 823 -0.89 -13.70 35.74
CA GLU A 823 -0.20 -14.64 34.86
C GLU A 823 0.02 -14.00 33.49
N ALA A 824 1.27 -13.88 33.06
CA ALA A 824 1.62 -13.25 31.79
C ALA A 824 2.84 -13.90 31.14
N HIS A 825 2.79 -14.03 29.82
CA HIS A 825 3.78 -14.67 28.96
C HIS A 825 4.08 -13.79 27.75
N ALA A 826 5.36 -13.61 27.41
CA ALA A 826 5.73 -13.04 26.13
C ALA A 826 5.67 -14.15 25.06
N LEU A 827 5.13 -13.84 23.89
CA LEU A 827 5.13 -14.77 22.76
C LEU A 827 6.57 -15.01 22.25
N PRO A 828 6.82 -16.13 21.56
CA PRO A 828 8.10 -16.36 20.88
C PRO A 828 8.43 -15.24 19.88
N PRO A 829 9.72 -15.07 19.51
CA PRO A 829 10.08 -14.19 18.40
C PRO A 829 9.34 -14.58 17.12
N SER A 830 8.88 -13.59 16.36
CA SER A 830 8.27 -13.80 15.04
C SER A 830 9.25 -14.48 14.08
N ASP A 831 8.73 -15.34 13.21
CA ASP A 831 9.49 -16.08 12.20
C ASP A 831 8.73 -16.18 10.86
N GLN A 832 9.24 -17.00 9.94
CA GLN A 832 8.64 -17.15 8.61
C GLN A 832 7.20 -17.70 8.69
N GLU A 833 6.91 -18.58 9.65
CA GLU A 833 5.56 -19.10 9.88
C GLU A 833 4.63 -17.99 10.39
N THR A 834 5.09 -17.16 11.33
CA THR A 834 4.35 -15.95 11.76
C THR A 834 3.96 -15.10 10.56
N LEU A 835 4.91 -14.83 9.65
CA LEU A 835 4.66 -14.00 8.48
C LEU A 835 3.63 -14.63 7.52
N GLN A 836 3.78 -15.93 7.23
CA GLN A 836 2.84 -16.65 6.37
C GLN A 836 1.43 -16.62 6.95
N LEU A 837 1.29 -16.85 8.26
CA LEU A 837 0.00 -16.76 8.95
C LEU A 837 -0.60 -15.36 8.91
N GLY A 838 0.21 -14.33 9.17
CA GLY A 838 -0.24 -12.95 9.06
C GLY A 838 -0.76 -12.61 7.67
N ARG A 839 -0.08 -13.06 6.60
CA ARG A 839 -0.49 -12.82 5.21
C ARG A 839 -1.77 -13.53 4.83
N GLN A 840 -2.01 -14.74 5.35
CA GLN A 840 -3.22 -15.51 5.05
C GLN A 840 -4.53 -14.81 5.47
N TYR A 841 -4.47 -13.95 6.48
CA TYR A 841 -5.65 -13.31 7.07
C TYR A 841 -5.64 -11.77 6.97
N THR A 842 -4.81 -11.21 6.09
CA THR A 842 -4.70 -9.75 5.90
C THR A 842 -4.58 -9.37 4.42
N SER A 843 -4.81 -8.11 4.07
CA SER A 843 -4.85 -7.66 2.67
C SER A 843 -3.45 -7.42 2.09
N GLY A 844 -2.43 -7.45 2.94
CA GLY A 844 -1.07 -7.01 2.63
C GLY A 844 -0.92 -5.50 2.50
N ARG A 845 -1.98 -4.71 2.77
CA ARG A 845 -1.94 -3.23 2.75
C ARG A 845 -1.69 -2.63 4.12
N GLU A 846 -1.97 -3.39 5.17
CA GLU A 846 -1.75 -3.04 6.55
C GLU A 846 -0.26 -2.89 6.83
N CYS A 847 0.08 -2.25 7.95
CA CYS A 847 1.47 -2.11 8.36
C CYS A 847 2.14 -3.48 8.55
N PHE A 848 3.40 -3.62 8.15
CA PHE A 848 4.14 -4.86 8.37
C PHE A 848 4.15 -5.35 9.86
N PRO A 849 4.29 -4.47 10.87
CA PRO A 849 4.09 -4.84 12.27
C PRO A 849 2.71 -5.42 12.62
N PHE A 850 1.65 -5.03 11.91
CA PHE A 850 0.31 -5.60 12.10
C PHE A 850 0.26 -7.05 11.61
N LEU A 851 0.87 -7.34 10.46
CA LEU A 851 0.97 -8.70 9.92
C LEU A 851 1.69 -9.61 10.93
N LEU A 852 2.80 -9.16 11.49
CA LEU A 852 3.59 -9.96 12.43
C LEU A 852 2.87 -10.19 13.77
N THR A 853 2.30 -9.15 14.38
CA THR A 853 1.59 -9.32 15.67
C THR A 853 0.33 -10.17 15.52
N THR A 854 -0.38 -10.05 14.40
CA THR A 854 -1.54 -10.90 14.08
C THR A 854 -1.10 -12.34 13.82
N GLY A 855 -0.02 -12.54 13.07
CA GLY A 855 0.59 -13.85 12.86
C GLY A 855 1.02 -14.53 14.17
N ASP A 856 1.58 -13.77 15.12
CA ASP A 856 1.97 -14.30 16.43
C ASP A 856 0.75 -14.79 17.24
N PHE A 857 -0.39 -14.07 17.16
CA PHE A 857 -1.64 -14.51 17.76
C PHE A 857 -2.18 -15.79 17.11
N LEU A 858 -2.22 -15.82 15.78
CA LEU A 858 -2.68 -16.99 15.02
C LEU A 858 -1.81 -18.22 15.27
N LYS A 859 -0.48 -18.04 15.35
CA LYS A 859 0.47 -19.10 15.68
C LYS A 859 0.21 -19.64 17.08
N LYS A 860 -0.08 -18.78 18.06
CA LYS A 860 -0.43 -19.23 19.41
C LYS A 860 -1.78 -19.96 19.48
N LEU A 861 -2.76 -19.55 18.67
CA LEU A 861 -4.05 -20.24 18.57
C LEU A 861 -3.96 -21.67 18.01
N ARG A 862 -2.88 -21.99 17.29
CA ARG A 862 -2.60 -23.34 16.78
C ARG A 862 -1.92 -24.25 17.81
N ASP A 863 -1.50 -23.72 18.96
CA ASP A 863 -0.92 -24.51 20.04
C ASP A 863 -2.00 -25.40 20.68
N PRO A 864 -1.87 -26.74 20.65
CA PRO A 864 -2.86 -27.66 21.25
C PRO A 864 -3.07 -27.47 22.75
N HIS A 865 -2.12 -26.82 23.44
CA HIS A 865 -2.18 -26.54 24.87
C HIS A 865 -2.75 -25.15 25.19
N PHE A 866 -3.15 -24.36 24.19
CA PHE A 866 -3.76 -23.06 24.40
C PHE A 866 -5.27 -23.17 24.64
N ASP A 867 -5.73 -22.62 25.76
CA ASP A 867 -7.16 -22.51 26.09
C ASP A 867 -7.63 -21.05 25.91
N PRO A 868 -8.40 -20.73 24.86
CA PRO A 868 -8.89 -19.38 24.61
C PRO A 868 -9.78 -18.82 25.73
N SER A 869 -10.52 -19.67 26.44
CA SER A 869 -11.49 -19.24 27.48
C SER A 869 -10.80 -18.67 28.73
N ARG A 870 -9.59 -19.16 29.01
CA ARG A 870 -8.72 -18.79 30.14
C ARG A 870 -7.56 -17.88 29.74
N SER A 871 -7.57 -17.37 28.53
CA SER A 871 -6.47 -16.58 27.98
C SER A 871 -6.95 -15.20 27.53
N ALA A 872 -6.00 -14.26 27.44
CA ALA A 872 -6.21 -12.96 26.84
C ALA A 872 -4.99 -12.55 26.02
N PHE A 873 -5.21 -11.93 24.86
CA PHE A 873 -4.13 -11.31 24.09
C PHE A 873 -3.94 -9.85 24.51
N PHE A 874 -2.69 -9.40 24.52
CA PHE A 874 -2.33 -8.01 24.79
C PHE A 874 -1.95 -7.31 23.49
N MET A 875 -2.59 -6.19 23.17
CA MET A 875 -2.22 -5.35 22.04
C MET A 875 -2.27 -3.87 22.47
N ALA A 876 -1.11 -3.24 22.67
CA ALA A 876 -1.06 -1.81 22.93
C ALA A 876 -1.69 -1.01 21.77
N THR A 877 -2.29 0.13 22.08
CA THR A 877 -2.89 1.04 21.10
C THR A 877 -2.36 2.47 21.30
N ALA A 878 -2.65 3.36 20.35
CA ALA A 878 -2.36 4.78 20.45
C ALA A 878 -3.54 5.63 19.96
N ASP A 879 -3.71 6.80 20.56
CA ASP A 879 -4.85 7.70 20.29
C ASP A 879 -4.51 8.74 19.20
N GLY A 880 -3.36 8.58 18.54
CA GLY A 880 -2.83 9.48 17.52
C GLY A 880 -3.06 8.99 16.09
N PRO A 881 -2.87 9.84 15.08
CA PRO A 881 -3.31 9.62 13.70
C PRO A 881 -2.59 8.48 12.93
N CYS A 882 -1.68 7.75 13.57
CA CYS A 882 -0.98 6.59 13.00
C CYS A 882 -1.96 5.44 12.72
N ARG A 883 -1.58 4.39 11.97
CA ARG A 883 -2.43 3.17 11.81
C ARG A 883 -2.46 2.29 13.06
N PHE A 884 -1.45 2.41 13.92
CA PHE A 884 -1.28 1.58 15.13
C PHE A 884 -2.52 1.56 16.04
N GLY A 885 -3.23 2.69 16.16
CA GLY A 885 -4.44 2.78 16.97
C GLY A 885 -5.60 1.89 16.51
N GLN A 886 -5.59 1.43 15.26
CA GLN A 886 -6.64 0.57 14.69
C GLN A 886 -6.28 -0.93 14.67
N TYR A 887 -5.09 -1.33 15.10
CA TYR A 887 -4.65 -2.74 15.06
C TYR A 887 -5.61 -3.66 15.81
N HIS A 888 -5.91 -3.27 17.05
CA HIS A 888 -6.76 -4.05 17.93
C HIS A 888 -8.17 -4.28 17.35
N ARG A 889 -8.68 -3.34 16.56
CA ARG A 889 -10.01 -3.44 15.96
C ARG A 889 -10.06 -4.53 14.90
N LEU A 890 -9.11 -4.55 13.98
CA LEU A 890 -9.04 -5.58 12.94
C LEU A 890 -8.70 -6.95 13.53
N GLN A 891 -7.80 -7.00 14.53
CA GLN A 891 -7.54 -8.25 15.25
C GLN A 891 -8.79 -8.78 15.95
N ARG A 892 -9.60 -7.92 16.55
CA ARG A 892 -10.90 -8.30 17.14
C ARG A 892 -11.85 -8.86 16.09
N MET A 893 -11.97 -8.21 14.93
CA MET A 893 -12.79 -8.69 13.82
C MET A 893 -12.35 -10.08 13.35
N LEU A 894 -11.04 -10.27 13.14
CA LEU A 894 -10.47 -11.55 12.75
C LEU A 894 -10.77 -12.66 13.77
N LEU A 895 -10.58 -12.37 15.07
CA LEU A 895 -10.90 -13.34 16.12
C LEU A 895 -12.40 -13.67 16.16
N ASP A 896 -13.29 -12.71 15.86
CA ASP A 896 -14.73 -12.94 15.79
C ASP A 896 -15.12 -13.81 14.58
N GLU A 897 -14.47 -13.62 13.43
CA GLU A 897 -14.62 -14.44 12.23
C GLU A 897 -14.16 -15.90 12.46
N LEU A 898 -13.11 -16.08 13.26
CA LEU A 898 -12.64 -17.40 13.71
C LEU A 898 -13.53 -18.03 14.80
N GLY A 899 -14.63 -17.37 15.20
CA GLY A 899 -15.55 -17.86 16.24
C GLY A 899 -15.04 -17.67 17.69
N LEU A 900 -13.95 -16.94 17.90
CA LEU A 900 -13.28 -16.74 19.19
C LEU A 900 -13.74 -15.47 19.91
N ARG A 901 -15.05 -15.26 20.02
CA ARG A 901 -15.63 -14.01 20.58
C ARG A 901 -15.39 -13.81 22.07
N ASP A 902 -15.25 -14.91 22.81
CA ASP A 902 -15.01 -14.91 24.25
C ASP A 902 -13.53 -14.69 24.60
N LEU A 903 -12.62 -14.85 23.63
CA LEU A 903 -11.19 -14.59 23.82
C LEU A 903 -10.97 -13.09 23.99
N THR A 904 -10.50 -12.65 25.15
CA THR A 904 -10.34 -11.23 25.44
C THR A 904 -9.13 -10.61 24.72
N LEU A 905 -9.31 -9.41 24.15
CA LEU A 905 -8.21 -8.56 23.69
C LEU A 905 -8.05 -7.36 24.64
N ILE A 906 -6.88 -7.24 25.26
CA ILE A 906 -6.51 -6.19 26.22
C ILE A 906 -5.76 -5.07 25.50
N THR A 907 -6.30 -3.84 25.54
CA THR A 907 -5.85 -2.75 24.68
C THR A 907 -5.54 -1.44 25.43
N PRO A 908 -4.39 -1.34 26.12
CA PRO A 908 -4.03 -0.11 26.80
C PRO A 908 -3.60 0.98 25.80
N GLY A 909 -4.12 2.20 25.97
CA GLY A 909 -3.90 3.35 25.07
C GLY A 909 -2.83 4.34 25.54
N SER A 910 -2.43 5.25 24.63
CA SER A 910 -1.34 6.21 24.87
C SER A 910 -1.80 7.54 25.50
N GLY A 911 -3.07 7.94 25.37
CA GLY A 911 -3.58 9.25 25.80
C GLY A 911 -3.76 9.42 27.30
N ASP A 912 -3.71 8.32 28.05
CA ASP A 912 -3.52 8.33 29.50
C ASP A 912 -2.08 7.99 29.91
N ALA A 913 -1.13 8.01 28.97
CA ALA A 913 0.25 7.57 29.14
C ALA A 913 0.37 6.14 29.70
N TYR A 914 -0.49 5.24 29.21
CA TYR A 914 -0.60 3.83 29.62
C TYR A 914 -0.91 3.65 31.12
N THR A 915 -1.56 4.64 31.75
CA THR A 915 -1.78 4.59 33.20
C THR A 915 -2.84 3.58 33.62
N LYS A 916 -3.83 3.28 32.76
CA LYS A 916 -4.85 2.23 32.95
C LYS A 916 -4.30 0.81 33.11
N VAL A 917 -3.01 0.58 32.91
CA VAL A 917 -2.33 -0.69 33.24
C VAL A 917 -2.18 -0.89 34.77
N GLU A 918 -2.50 0.13 35.59
CA GLU A 918 -2.50 0.06 37.07
C GLU A 918 -3.42 -1.03 37.66
N LEU A 919 -4.41 -1.52 36.91
CA LEU A 919 -5.34 -2.57 37.38
C LEU A 919 -4.68 -3.95 37.55
N ALA A 920 -3.43 -4.12 37.11
CA ALA A 920 -2.61 -5.29 37.40
C ALA A 920 -2.15 -5.37 38.88
N GLY A 921 -2.08 -4.26 39.62
CA GLY A 921 -1.67 -4.21 41.03
C GLY A 921 -0.81 -2.98 41.39
N ARG A 922 -0.75 -2.63 42.69
CA ARG A 922 0.12 -1.53 43.18
C ARG A 922 1.58 -1.84 42.85
N GLY A 923 2.21 -1.01 42.01
CA GLY A 923 3.65 -1.08 41.72
C GLY A 923 4.03 -1.48 40.28
N PHE A 924 3.08 -1.96 39.45
CA PHE A 924 3.35 -2.39 38.08
C PHE A 924 4.11 -1.35 37.25
N GLN A 925 3.62 -0.11 37.19
CA GLN A 925 4.25 0.95 36.40
C GLN A 925 5.71 1.20 36.78
N LYS A 926 6.03 1.14 38.08
CA LYS A 926 7.39 1.33 38.58
C LYS A 926 8.29 0.17 38.18
N LEU A 927 7.81 -1.06 38.34
CA LEU A 927 8.55 -2.27 37.97
C LEU A 927 8.78 -2.36 36.46
N GLY A 928 7.71 -2.17 35.68
CA GLY A 928 7.77 -2.15 34.21
C GLY A 928 8.71 -1.08 33.69
N TRP A 929 8.64 0.15 34.22
CA TRP A 929 9.55 1.24 33.84
C TRP A 929 11.02 0.89 34.11
N ARG A 930 11.34 0.47 35.34
CA ARG A 930 12.72 0.12 35.72
C ARG A 930 13.25 -1.05 34.89
N GLY A 931 12.38 -2.01 34.57
CA GLY A 931 12.68 -3.13 33.70
C GLY A 931 12.95 -2.73 32.24
N VAL A 932 12.14 -1.82 31.68
CA VAL A 932 12.35 -1.24 30.34
C VAL A 932 13.70 -0.54 30.25
N VAL A 933 14.01 0.34 31.22
CA VAL A 933 15.29 1.06 31.25
C VAL A 933 16.47 0.10 31.42
N ALA A 934 16.37 -0.89 32.30
CA ALA A 934 17.41 -1.91 32.47
C ALA A 934 17.68 -2.69 31.17
N THR A 935 16.62 -2.99 30.40
CA THR A 935 16.72 -3.68 29.10
C THR A 935 17.31 -2.77 28.01
N ASP A 936 16.97 -1.48 28.01
CA ASP A 936 17.58 -0.48 27.11
C ASP A 936 19.09 -0.36 27.38
N ILE A 937 19.52 -0.28 28.65
CA ILE A 937 20.94 -0.27 29.04
C ILE A 937 21.64 -1.55 28.58
N LEU A 938 21.03 -2.71 28.84
CA LEU A 938 21.59 -4.00 28.44
C LEU A 938 21.75 -4.12 26.91
N THR A 939 20.81 -3.56 26.15
CA THR A 939 20.86 -3.53 24.68
C THR A 939 21.98 -2.60 24.18
N LYS A 940 22.16 -1.43 24.80
CA LYS A 940 23.30 -0.55 24.50
C LYS A 940 24.64 -1.23 24.77
N LEU A 941 24.77 -1.91 25.92
CA LEU A 941 25.98 -2.67 26.25
C LEU A 941 26.26 -3.76 25.21
N LEU A 942 25.24 -4.48 24.75
CA LEU A 942 25.37 -5.49 23.70
C LEU A 942 25.94 -4.88 22.41
N HIS A 943 25.33 -3.80 21.91
CA HIS A 943 25.75 -3.18 20.63
C HIS A 943 27.12 -2.51 20.69
N GLN A 944 27.58 -2.06 21.87
CA GLN A 944 28.90 -1.45 22.05
C GLN A 944 30.02 -2.46 22.35
N THR A 945 29.68 -3.72 22.65
CA THR A 945 30.65 -4.77 22.98
C THR A 945 30.74 -5.86 21.92
N ARG A 946 29.60 -6.32 21.39
CA ARG A 946 29.53 -7.39 20.40
C ARG A 946 30.33 -7.14 19.13
N PRO A 947 30.35 -5.93 18.52
CA PRO A 947 31.18 -5.67 17.34
C PRO A 947 32.67 -5.88 17.62
N TYR A 948 33.10 -5.77 18.87
CA TYR A 948 34.49 -5.87 19.27
C TYR A 948 34.83 -7.21 19.93
N GLU A 949 33.92 -8.17 20.02
CA GLU A 949 34.18 -9.44 20.72
C GLU A 949 35.27 -10.27 20.03
N ARG A 950 36.20 -10.83 20.81
CA ARG A 950 37.25 -11.72 20.28
C ARG A 950 36.75 -13.14 20.05
N VAL A 951 35.80 -13.58 20.88
CA VAL A 951 35.19 -14.91 20.80
C VAL A 951 33.75 -14.74 20.33
N PRO A 952 33.42 -15.07 19.08
CA PRO A 952 32.08 -14.91 18.54
C PRO A 952 30.97 -15.52 19.43
N GLY A 953 29.90 -14.76 19.64
CA GLY A 953 28.74 -15.13 20.45
C GLY A 953 28.95 -15.05 21.97
N SER A 954 30.09 -14.55 22.46
CA SER A 954 30.33 -14.35 23.89
C SER A 954 29.41 -13.28 24.48
N ALA A 955 29.24 -12.16 23.78
CA ALA A 955 28.36 -11.07 24.18
C ALA A 955 26.88 -11.52 24.17
N ASP A 956 26.47 -12.32 23.19
CA ASP A 956 25.10 -12.84 23.08
C ASP A 956 24.75 -13.79 24.23
N ARG A 957 25.67 -14.69 24.60
CA ARG A 957 25.47 -15.59 25.76
C ARG A 957 25.37 -14.80 27.07
N LEU A 958 26.17 -13.75 27.22
CA LEU A 958 26.11 -12.88 28.39
C LEU A 958 24.78 -12.11 28.42
N TYR A 959 24.38 -11.50 27.31
CA TYR A 959 23.11 -10.81 27.17
C TYR A 959 21.91 -11.70 27.54
N ALA A 960 21.82 -12.91 26.99
CA ALA A 960 20.73 -13.84 27.29
C ALA A 960 20.69 -14.27 28.78
N ARG A 961 21.84 -14.28 29.46
CA ARG A 961 21.92 -14.54 30.91
C ARG A 961 21.50 -13.32 31.72
N ALA A 962 22.01 -12.15 31.37
CA ALA A 962 21.70 -10.87 32.00
C ALA A 962 20.21 -10.54 31.90
N LEU A 963 19.59 -10.72 30.73
CA LEU A 963 18.15 -10.52 30.53
C LEU A 963 17.31 -11.41 31.43
N ARG A 964 17.69 -12.69 31.59
CA ARG A 964 17.02 -13.61 32.53
C ARG A 964 17.18 -13.18 33.99
N LYS A 965 18.35 -12.66 34.38
CA LYS A 965 18.57 -12.08 35.72
C LYS A 965 17.64 -10.88 35.95
N ILE A 966 17.57 -9.95 34.98
CA ILE A 966 16.66 -8.78 35.04
C ILE A 966 15.20 -9.23 35.18
N CYS A 967 14.74 -10.19 34.36
CA CYS A 967 13.37 -10.70 34.45
C CYS A 967 13.05 -11.28 35.84
N ARG A 968 13.94 -12.12 36.39
CA ARG A 968 13.77 -12.70 37.73
C ARG A 968 13.73 -11.64 38.81
N GLU A 969 14.58 -10.63 38.73
CA GLU A 969 14.63 -9.57 39.72
C GLU A 969 13.40 -8.66 39.65
N VAL A 970 12.90 -8.36 38.45
CA VAL A 970 11.64 -7.63 38.26
C VAL A 970 10.46 -8.43 38.80
N GLU A 971 10.42 -9.74 38.55
CA GLU A 971 9.41 -10.67 39.07
C GLU A 971 9.43 -10.76 40.60
N ALA A 972 10.61 -10.64 41.23
CA ALA A 972 10.80 -10.60 42.67
C ALA A 972 10.50 -9.22 43.32
N GLY A 973 10.04 -8.23 42.55
CA GLY A 973 9.67 -6.89 43.05
C GLY A 973 10.75 -5.81 42.90
N GLY A 974 11.87 -6.10 42.21
CA GLY A 974 12.83 -5.12 41.70
C GLY A 974 13.62 -4.32 42.73
N ASN A 975 13.68 -4.76 44.00
CA ASN A 975 14.38 -4.04 45.07
C ASN A 975 15.91 -4.05 44.89
N THR A 976 16.47 -5.14 44.36
CA THR A 976 17.91 -5.34 44.14
C THR A 976 18.32 -5.16 42.67
N LEU A 977 17.43 -4.64 41.81
CA LEU A 977 17.71 -4.40 40.39
C LEU A 977 18.98 -3.56 40.15
N SER A 978 19.24 -2.55 40.98
CA SER A 978 20.48 -1.76 40.87
C SER A 978 21.74 -2.58 41.18
N ALA A 979 21.68 -3.52 42.13
CA ALA A 979 22.79 -4.44 42.40
C ALA A 979 22.99 -5.41 41.22
N THR A 980 21.89 -5.94 40.68
CA THR A 980 21.90 -6.81 39.50
C THR A 980 22.50 -6.10 38.28
N MET A 981 22.14 -4.83 38.04
CA MET A 981 22.69 -4.05 36.94
C MET A 981 24.19 -3.75 37.11
N ARG A 982 24.66 -3.56 38.35
CA ARG A 982 26.10 -3.42 38.64
C ARG A 982 26.86 -4.70 38.33
N GLU A 983 26.33 -5.85 38.73
CA GLU A 983 26.90 -7.16 38.42
C GLU A 983 26.96 -7.38 36.90
N ILE A 984 25.88 -7.07 36.18
CA ILE A 984 25.84 -7.15 34.71
C ILE A 984 26.92 -6.25 34.09
N ALA A 985 27.06 -5.00 34.54
CA ALA A 985 28.10 -4.10 34.06
C ALA A 985 29.51 -4.67 34.31
N GLU A 986 29.76 -5.29 35.47
CA GLU A 986 31.02 -5.99 35.77
C GLU A 986 31.26 -7.19 34.84
N GLU A 987 30.24 -7.98 34.55
CA GLU A 987 30.33 -9.11 33.60
C GLU A 987 30.67 -8.62 32.19
N PHE A 988 30.09 -7.49 31.74
CA PHE A 988 30.41 -6.89 30.43
C PHE A 988 31.83 -6.30 30.40
N ARG A 989 32.34 -5.73 31.50
CA ARG A 989 33.77 -5.33 31.60
C ARG A 989 34.71 -6.51 31.43
N GLY A 990 34.31 -7.68 31.90
CA GLY A 990 35.08 -8.92 31.82
C GLY A 990 35.14 -9.55 30.42
N LEU A 991 34.36 -9.06 29.45
CA LEU A 991 34.36 -9.62 28.10
C LEU A 991 35.69 -9.34 27.37
N GLN A 992 36.20 -10.36 26.69
CA GLN A 992 37.39 -10.23 25.86
C GLN A 992 37.05 -9.51 24.55
N ILE A 993 37.30 -8.20 24.51
CA ILE A 993 37.07 -7.36 23.33
C ILE A 993 38.39 -6.87 22.70
N SER A 994 38.35 -6.49 21.42
CA SER A 994 39.46 -5.89 20.67
C SER A 994 39.04 -4.55 20.09
N ARG A 995 39.43 -3.45 20.75
CA ARG A 995 39.19 -2.06 20.30
C ARG A 995 40.40 -1.46 19.56
N THR A 996 41.09 -2.26 18.74
CA THR A 996 42.29 -1.82 18.00
C THR A 996 42.01 -0.70 17.00
N ALA A 997 40.80 -0.65 16.43
CA ALA A 997 40.31 0.46 15.62
C ALA A 997 38.83 0.73 15.96
N ARG A 998 38.45 2.01 16.07
CA ARG A 998 37.05 2.40 16.31
C ARG A 998 36.24 2.12 15.04
N ARG A 999 35.14 1.39 15.17
CA ARG A 999 34.22 1.14 14.04
C ARG A 999 33.35 2.37 13.79
N PRO A 1000 32.92 2.63 12.54
CA PRO A 1000 31.95 3.68 12.26
C PRO A 1000 30.65 3.38 13.03
N VAL A 1001 30.19 4.35 13.82
CA VAL A 1001 28.96 4.22 14.62
C VAL A 1001 27.78 4.64 13.75
N ILE A 1002 26.85 3.73 13.52
CA ILE A 1002 25.68 3.93 12.67
C ILE A 1002 24.46 4.14 13.56
N GLY A 1003 23.81 5.30 13.43
CA GLY A 1003 22.55 5.60 14.10
C GLY A 1003 21.38 4.94 13.38
N ILE A 1004 20.57 4.15 14.09
CA ILE A 1004 19.34 3.57 13.57
C ILE A 1004 18.13 4.30 14.16
N VAL A 1005 17.32 4.88 13.27
CA VAL A 1005 16.09 5.63 13.57
C VAL A 1005 14.94 5.10 12.72
N GLY A 1006 13.73 5.62 12.94
CA GLY A 1006 12.53 5.23 12.20
C GLY A 1006 11.56 4.46 13.08
N GLU A 1007 10.73 3.63 12.44
CA GLU A 1007 9.56 3.00 13.09
C GLU A 1007 9.96 2.02 14.20
N ILE A 1008 9.36 2.19 15.39
CA ILE A 1008 9.78 1.55 16.64
C ILE A 1008 9.71 0.02 16.60
N TYR A 1009 8.72 -0.55 15.94
CA TYR A 1009 8.62 -2.00 15.82
C TYR A 1009 9.72 -2.52 14.91
N ILE A 1010 9.88 -1.93 13.72
CA ILE A 1010 10.89 -2.38 12.74
C ILE A 1010 12.31 -2.21 13.29
N ARG A 1011 12.61 -1.09 13.95
CA ARG A 1011 13.96 -0.84 14.49
C ARG A 1011 14.33 -1.80 15.63
N SER A 1012 13.34 -2.32 16.36
CA SER A 1012 13.56 -3.15 17.55
C SER A 1012 13.36 -4.65 17.33
N ASN A 1013 12.62 -5.07 16.30
CA ASN A 1013 12.36 -6.49 16.02
C ASN A 1013 13.31 -7.02 14.92
N SER A 1014 14.17 -7.98 15.29
CA SER A 1014 15.24 -8.48 14.42
C SER A 1014 14.74 -9.21 13.17
N PHE A 1015 13.63 -9.95 13.26
CA PHE A 1015 13.01 -10.60 12.12
C PHE A 1015 12.48 -9.57 11.11
N SER A 1016 11.75 -8.57 11.60
CA SER A 1016 11.11 -7.55 10.76
C SER A 1016 12.10 -6.66 10.00
N ASN A 1017 13.31 -6.46 10.52
CA ASN A 1017 14.38 -5.72 9.85
C ASN A 1017 15.44 -6.61 9.21
N SER A 1018 15.16 -7.91 9.04
CA SER A 1018 16.07 -8.88 8.40
C SER A 1018 17.46 -8.92 9.02
N GLU A 1019 17.54 -8.83 10.35
CA GLU A 1019 18.78 -8.82 11.14
C GLU A 1019 19.71 -7.63 10.79
N LEU A 1020 19.13 -6.45 10.54
CA LEU A 1020 19.87 -5.24 10.11
C LEU A 1020 21.09 -4.93 10.98
N ILE A 1021 20.94 -5.01 12.31
CA ILE A 1021 22.01 -4.72 13.25
C ILE A 1021 23.19 -5.67 13.03
N ARG A 1022 22.92 -6.97 12.87
CA ARG A 1022 23.96 -7.98 12.61
C ARG A 1022 24.67 -7.74 11.28
N ARG A 1023 23.93 -7.34 10.25
CA ARG A 1023 24.52 -7.02 8.93
C ARG A 1023 25.46 -5.82 9.01
N ILE A 1024 25.05 -4.74 9.68
CA ILE A 1024 25.92 -3.58 9.92
C ILE A 1024 27.19 -3.99 10.68
N GLU A 1025 27.05 -4.83 11.72
CA GLU A 1025 28.19 -5.31 12.50
C GLU A 1025 29.13 -6.22 11.69
N ALA A 1026 28.58 -7.10 10.85
CA ALA A 1026 29.32 -7.96 9.94
C ALA A 1026 30.11 -7.16 8.90
N LEU A 1027 29.53 -6.06 8.41
CA LEU A 1027 30.21 -5.10 7.53
C LEU A 1027 31.22 -4.24 8.28
N GLY A 1028 31.39 -4.41 9.59
CA GLY A 1028 32.39 -3.75 10.43
C GLY A 1028 31.96 -2.37 10.94
N GLY A 1029 30.67 -2.14 11.11
CA GLY A 1029 30.10 -1.00 11.85
C GLY A 1029 29.80 -1.33 13.31
N GLU A 1030 29.45 -0.30 14.07
CA GLU A 1030 28.84 -0.36 15.41
C GLU A 1030 27.47 0.31 15.34
N VAL A 1031 26.48 -0.13 16.14
CA VAL A 1031 25.12 0.41 16.07
C VAL A 1031 24.76 1.22 17.32
N SER A 1032 24.21 2.42 17.09
CA SER A 1032 23.50 3.21 18.10
C SER A 1032 22.01 3.23 17.78
N LEU A 1033 21.20 2.66 18.67
CA LEU A 1033 19.75 2.48 18.49
C LEU A 1033 18.98 3.44 19.40
N ALA A 1034 17.94 4.09 18.88
CA ALA A 1034 17.00 4.86 19.69
C ALA A 1034 16.25 3.92 20.69
N PRO A 1035 16.32 4.17 22.01
CA PRO A 1035 15.76 3.26 23.01
C PRO A 1035 14.24 3.27 23.06
N ILE A 1036 13.64 2.24 23.65
CA ILE A 1036 12.18 2.15 23.80
C ILE A 1036 11.66 3.17 24.82
N ALA A 1037 12.46 3.48 25.86
CA ALA A 1037 12.13 4.50 26.86
C ALA A 1037 11.76 5.88 26.25
N GLU A 1038 12.28 6.23 25.07
CA GLU A 1038 11.96 7.47 24.35
C GLU A 1038 10.44 7.64 24.13
N TRP A 1039 9.75 6.56 23.74
CA TRP A 1039 8.30 6.59 23.49
C TRP A 1039 7.49 6.84 24.76
N PHE A 1040 7.90 6.26 25.89
CA PHE A 1040 7.26 6.49 27.19
C PHE A 1040 7.44 7.94 27.65
N TYR A 1041 8.62 8.52 27.44
CA TYR A 1041 8.84 9.94 27.73
C TYR A 1041 8.02 10.86 26.83
N TYR A 1042 7.92 10.53 25.54
CA TYR A 1042 7.09 11.28 24.60
C TYR A 1042 5.61 11.25 24.96
N THR A 1043 5.06 10.08 25.27
CA THR A 1043 3.65 9.95 25.68
C THR A 1043 3.36 10.68 26.99
N ASN A 1044 4.27 10.65 27.97
CA ASN A 1044 4.16 11.48 29.17
C ASN A 1044 4.18 12.98 28.83
N TYR A 1045 5.08 13.41 27.95
CA TYR A 1045 5.18 14.81 27.52
C TYR A 1045 3.88 15.27 26.85
N ARG A 1046 3.33 14.47 25.92
CA ARG A 1046 2.06 14.73 25.25
C ARG A 1046 0.90 14.78 26.23
N CYS A 1047 0.74 13.76 27.07
CA CYS A 1047 -0.31 13.72 28.08
C CYS A 1047 -0.25 14.94 29.03
N LYS A 1048 0.95 15.39 29.42
CA LYS A 1048 1.15 16.63 30.20
C LYS A 1048 0.66 17.86 29.42
N GLN A 1049 1.06 18.01 28.15
CA GLN A 1049 0.64 19.15 27.33
C GLN A 1049 -0.87 19.19 27.09
N ASP A 1050 -1.46 18.05 26.75
CA ASP A 1050 -2.90 17.94 26.49
C ASP A 1050 -3.69 18.21 27.80
N SER A 1051 -3.22 17.70 28.94
CA SER A 1051 -3.86 18.01 30.24
C SER A 1051 -3.77 19.49 30.61
N LEU A 1052 -2.67 20.18 30.26
CA LEU A 1052 -2.51 21.61 30.50
C LEU A 1052 -3.42 22.45 29.59
N SER A 1053 -3.57 22.05 28.31
CA SER A 1053 -4.43 22.75 27.36
C SER A 1053 -5.92 22.58 27.69
N GLU A 1054 -6.30 21.45 28.27
CA GLU A 1054 -7.64 21.14 28.78
C GLU A 1054 -7.95 21.78 30.16
N GLY A 1055 -6.95 22.40 30.82
CA GLY A 1055 -7.10 22.96 32.16
C GLY A 1055 -7.13 21.91 33.29
N ASN A 1056 -6.76 20.66 33.02
CA ASN A 1056 -6.68 19.57 34.00
C ASN A 1056 -5.31 19.56 34.73
N TRP A 1057 -5.11 20.56 35.59
CA TRP A 1057 -3.88 20.74 36.37
C TRP A 1057 -3.50 19.54 37.26
N PRO A 1058 -4.44 18.84 37.95
CA PRO A 1058 -4.10 17.68 38.76
C PRO A 1058 -3.50 16.53 37.94
N LYS A 1059 -4.07 16.24 36.75
CA LYS A 1059 -3.54 15.21 35.84
C LYS A 1059 -2.16 15.60 35.31
N ALA A 1060 -1.98 16.86 34.92
CA ALA A 1060 -0.69 17.38 34.49
C ALA A 1060 0.39 17.26 35.58
N LEU A 1061 0.06 17.59 36.84
CA LEU A 1061 0.97 17.45 37.98
C LEU A 1061 1.32 15.99 38.27
N LYS A 1062 0.35 15.06 38.21
CA LYS A 1062 0.59 13.61 38.37
C LYS A 1062 1.58 13.11 37.32
N VAL A 1063 1.39 13.48 36.05
CA VAL A 1063 2.27 13.07 34.95
C VAL A 1063 3.65 13.72 35.07
N TRP A 1064 3.74 14.96 35.52
CA TRP A 1064 5.02 15.62 35.78
C TRP A 1064 5.81 14.92 36.89
N LEU A 1065 5.17 14.58 38.01
CA LEU A 1065 5.79 13.81 39.11
C LEU A 1065 6.24 12.43 38.62
N LYS A 1066 5.39 11.72 37.86
CA LYS A 1066 5.73 10.44 37.23
C LYS A 1066 7.01 10.56 36.39
N ASN A 1067 7.08 11.56 35.51
CA ASN A 1067 8.23 11.81 34.65
C ASN A 1067 9.51 12.13 35.45
N LEU A 1068 9.39 12.89 36.55
CA LEU A 1068 10.51 13.19 37.44
C LEU A 1068 11.08 11.92 38.08
N PHE A 1069 10.22 11.06 38.65
CA PHE A 1069 10.65 9.78 39.23
C PHE A 1069 11.26 8.85 38.17
N GLN A 1070 10.66 8.80 36.98
CA GLN A 1070 11.18 7.99 35.89
C GLN A 1070 12.60 8.40 35.47
N ARG A 1071 12.88 9.71 35.37
CA ARG A 1071 14.22 10.23 35.10
C ARG A 1071 15.22 9.97 36.21
N LEU A 1072 14.79 10.02 37.47
CA LEU A 1072 15.66 9.69 38.61
C LEU A 1072 16.04 8.21 38.61
N ASP A 1073 15.07 7.34 38.35
CA ASP A 1073 15.33 5.90 38.23
C ASP A 1073 16.24 5.60 37.03
N GLU A 1074 16.07 6.27 35.89
CA GLU A 1074 16.95 6.14 34.74
C GLU A 1074 18.38 6.56 35.07
N ARG A 1075 18.58 7.76 35.64
CA ARG A 1075 19.92 8.24 36.02
C ARG A 1075 20.64 7.26 36.92
N ARG A 1076 19.96 6.78 37.97
CA ARG A 1076 20.52 5.80 38.92
C ARG A 1076 20.96 4.51 38.25
N LEU A 1077 20.24 4.04 37.22
CA LEU A 1077 20.58 2.81 36.52
C LEU A 1077 21.70 3.04 35.48
N VAL A 1078 21.64 4.14 34.74
CA VAL A 1078 22.66 4.51 33.72
C VAL A 1078 24.01 4.80 34.38
N GLU A 1079 24.03 5.49 35.52
CA GLU A 1079 25.27 5.79 36.27
C GLU A 1079 26.09 4.54 36.59
N LEU A 1080 25.44 3.38 36.81
CA LEU A 1080 26.09 2.11 37.13
C LEU A 1080 26.91 1.51 35.98
N ALA A 1081 26.62 1.93 34.74
CA ALA A 1081 27.30 1.49 33.53
C ALA A 1081 27.85 2.67 32.71
N SER A 1082 27.93 3.86 33.32
CA SER A 1082 28.29 5.09 32.63
C SER A 1082 29.72 5.09 32.08
N ASP A 1083 30.61 4.30 32.69
CA ASP A 1083 31.98 4.06 32.24
C ASP A 1083 32.06 3.20 30.96
N LEU A 1084 31.04 2.37 30.73
CA LEU A 1084 30.95 1.49 29.56
C LEU A 1084 30.17 2.10 28.40
N LEU A 1085 29.19 2.95 28.72
CA LEU A 1085 28.24 3.50 27.77
C LEU A 1085 28.80 4.76 27.11
N GLU A 1086 29.10 4.70 25.80
CA GLU A 1086 29.49 5.91 25.04
C GLU A 1086 28.36 6.94 24.98
N SER A 1087 27.12 6.46 24.87
CA SER A 1087 25.90 7.26 24.97
C SER A 1087 25.38 7.23 26.41
N GLY A 1088 25.49 8.34 27.13
CA GLY A 1088 25.02 8.48 28.52
C GLY A 1088 23.49 8.45 28.67
N GLN A 1089 22.96 9.35 29.51
CA GLN A 1089 21.51 9.49 29.70
C GLN A 1089 20.82 9.97 28.41
N GLU A 1090 19.61 9.48 28.14
CA GLU A 1090 18.82 10.01 27.04
C GLU A 1090 18.46 11.48 27.27
N PRO A 1091 18.50 12.31 26.20
CA PRO A 1091 18.12 13.70 26.30
C PRO A 1091 16.62 13.84 26.65
N PRO A 1092 16.23 14.93 27.33
CA PRO A 1092 14.84 15.29 27.49
C PRO A 1092 14.06 15.29 26.17
N THR A 1093 12.83 14.79 26.16
CA THR A 1093 11.94 14.85 24.99
C THR A 1093 11.80 16.27 24.46
N GLU A 1094 11.74 17.26 25.35
CA GLU A 1094 11.74 18.68 24.98
C GLU A 1094 12.88 19.04 24.02
N ARG A 1095 14.11 18.58 24.32
CA ARG A 1095 15.30 18.83 23.49
C ARG A 1095 15.25 18.09 22.15
N ILE A 1096 14.68 16.88 22.12
CA ILE A 1096 14.47 16.14 20.87
C ILE A 1096 13.48 16.89 19.96
N LEU A 1097 12.39 17.42 20.53
CA LEU A 1097 11.41 18.19 19.77
C LEU A 1097 11.97 19.54 19.29
N GLU A 1098 12.79 20.21 20.10
CA GLU A 1098 13.52 21.42 19.69
C GLU A 1098 14.42 21.16 18.48
N LYS A 1099 15.14 20.02 18.47
CA LYS A 1099 15.97 19.61 17.33
C LYS A 1099 15.16 19.26 16.09
N ALA A 1100 13.94 18.77 16.25
CA ALA A 1100 13.04 18.46 15.15
C ALA A 1100 12.35 19.70 14.56
N ALA A 1101 12.13 20.74 15.38
CA ALA A 1101 11.32 21.92 15.04
C ALA A 1101 11.66 22.62 13.71
N PRO A 1102 12.93 22.74 13.28
CA PRO A 1102 13.27 23.34 11.98
C PRO A 1102 12.70 22.57 10.78
N TYR A 1103 12.50 21.26 10.95
CA TYR A 1103 12.10 20.34 9.89
C TYR A 1103 10.63 19.94 10.01
N LEU A 1104 10.14 19.71 11.24
CA LEU A 1104 8.78 19.26 11.54
C LEU A 1104 8.30 19.87 12.85
N HIS A 1105 7.18 20.60 12.80
CA HIS A 1105 6.65 21.32 13.97
C HIS A 1105 6.06 20.38 15.03
N ALA A 1106 6.19 20.75 16.32
CA ALA A 1106 5.74 19.95 17.47
C ALA A 1106 4.22 19.72 17.59
N SER A 1107 3.41 20.42 16.78
CA SER A 1107 1.99 20.13 16.62
C SER A 1107 1.74 18.77 15.96
N PHE A 1108 2.67 18.32 15.11
CA PHE A 1108 2.61 17.00 14.52
C PHE A 1108 2.81 15.92 15.60
N GLY A 1109 1.80 15.08 15.78
CA GLY A 1109 1.82 13.97 16.72
C GLY A 1109 2.35 12.67 16.10
N GLY A 1110 3.06 11.87 16.89
CA GLY A 1110 3.51 10.52 16.52
C GLY A 1110 5.03 10.41 16.38
N GLU A 1111 5.49 9.39 15.66
CA GLU A 1111 6.88 8.98 15.68
C GLU A 1111 7.80 9.76 14.73
N ALA A 1112 7.27 10.35 13.66
CA ALA A 1112 8.10 11.05 12.66
C ALA A 1112 8.93 12.17 13.30
N ILE A 1113 8.33 12.94 14.22
CA ILE A 1113 9.02 14.03 14.92
C ILE A 1113 10.12 13.53 15.85
N LEU A 1114 9.92 12.38 16.50
CA LEU A 1114 10.96 11.74 17.32
C LEU A 1114 12.10 11.26 16.44
N SER A 1115 11.80 10.59 15.32
CA SER A 1115 12.81 10.08 14.39
C SER A 1115 13.67 11.20 13.81
N VAL A 1116 13.07 12.32 13.40
CA VAL A 1116 13.80 13.50 12.90
C VAL A 1116 14.68 14.10 14.00
N GLY A 1117 14.10 14.39 15.18
CA GLY A 1117 14.84 15.00 16.29
C GLY A 1117 15.98 14.11 16.81
N LYS A 1118 15.74 12.79 16.91
CA LYS A 1118 16.73 11.81 17.31
C LYS A 1118 17.84 11.66 16.27
N SER A 1119 17.54 11.77 14.97
CA SER A 1119 18.56 11.79 13.92
C SER A 1119 19.53 12.95 14.11
N VAL A 1120 19.01 14.16 14.31
CA VAL A 1120 19.84 15.35 14.58
C VAL A 1120 20.66 15.16 15.87
N GLU A 1121 20.06 14.56 16.89
CA GLU A 1121 20.77 14.29 18.15
C GLU A 1121 21.90 13.28 18.02
N LEU A 1122 21.70 12.21 17.27
CA LEU A 1122 22.74 11.22 16.98
C LEU A 1122 23.87 11.84 16.14
N ILE A 1123 23.54 12.68 15.16
CA ILE A 1123 24.52 13.41 14.33
C ILE A 1123 25.40 14.31 15.21
N GLU A 1124 24.79 15.12 16.09
CA GLU A 1124 25.53 15.95 17.05
C GLU A 1124 26.37 15.13 18.03
N SER A 1125 25.91 13.92 18.37
CA SER A 1125 26.63 12.98 19.23
C SER A 1125 27.78 12.25 18.52
N GLY A 1126 27.96 12.48 17.22
CA GLY A 1126 29.13 12.05 16.46
C GLY A 1126 29.01 10.70 15.75
N VAL A 1127 27.80 10.25 15.40
CA VAL A 1127 27.62 9.08 14.52
C VAL A 1127 28.24 9.31 13.14
N SER A 1128 28.62 8.23 12.48
CA SER A 1128 29.24 8.21 11.14
C SER A 1128 28.24 8.11 10.00
N GLY A 1129 26.99 7.75 10.28
CA GLY A 1129 25.90 7.62 9.30
C GLY A 1129 24.55 7.35 9.98
N ILE A 1130 23.45 7.59 9.26
CA ILE A 1130 22.08 7.31 9.71
C ILE A 1130 21.41 6.30 8.79
N VAL A 1131 20.79 5.28 9.39
CA VAL A 1131 19.88 4.35 8.71
C VAL A 1131 18.47 4.57 9.26
N ASN A 1132 17.56 5.04 8.41
CA ASN A 1132 16.14 5.17 8.72
C ASN A 1132 15.40 3.92 8.25
N VAL A 1133 14.72 3.22 9.16
CA VAL A 1133 13.96 2.00 8.87
C VAL A 1133 12.46 2.23 8.97
N MET A 1134 11.69 1.64 8.06
CA MET A 1134 10.24 1.79 8.05
C MET A 1134 9.51 0.61 7.39
N PRO A 1135 8.28 0.29 7.79
CA PRO A 1135 7.41 -0.57 6.99
C PRO A 1135 7.15 0.04 5.61
N PHE A 1136 6.96 -0.81 4.60
CA PHE A 1136 6.44 -0.38 3.30
C PHE A 1136 5.09 0.34 3.48
N THR A 1137 4.94 1.51 2.86
CA THR A 1137 3.78 2.43 3.00
C THR A 1137 3.58 3.09 4.38
N CYS A 1138 4.53 2.98 5.32
CA CYS A 1138 4.42 3.61 6.64
C CYS A 1138 4.29 5.14 6.55
N MET A 1139 3.21 5.71 7.09
CA MET A 1139 2.97 7.16 6.97
C MET A 1139 4.04 7.99 7.69
N PRO A 1140 4.35 7.76 8.99
CA PRO A 1140 5.49 8.44 9.64
C PRO A 1140 6.83 8.22 8.95
N GLY A 1141 7.12 6.97 8.54
CA GLY A 1141 8.38 6.63 7.88
C GLY A 1141 8.60 7.39 6.57
N MET A 1142 7.55 7.52 5.74
CA MET A 1142 7.64 8.27 4.49
C MET A 1142 7.83 9.78 4.71
N ILE A 1143 7.31 10.34 5.81
CA ILE A 1143 7.55 11.74 6.20
C ILE A 1143 9.04 11.93 6.55
N VAL A 1144 9.62 11.02 7.35
CA VAL A 1144 11.05 11.04 7.67
C VAL A 1144 11.90 10.88 6.41
N ALA A 1145 11.51 9.99 5.49
CA ALA A 1145 12.19 9.80 4.22
C ALA A 1145 12.16 11.06 3.34
N ALA A 1146 11.03 11.77 3.28
CA ALA A 1146 10.94 13.06 2.57
C ALA A 1146 11.85 14.13 3.19
N ILE A 1147 11.77 14.29 4.52
CA ILE A 1147 12.57 15.25 5.29
C ILE A 1147 14.07 14.92 5.24
N SER A 1148 14.43 13.65 5.02
CA SER A 1148 15.83 13.24 4.93
C SER A 1148 16.63 13.98 3.85
N LYS A 1149 15.99 14.50 2.80
CA LYS A 1149 16.67 15.35 1.81
C LYS A 1149 17.21 16.62 2.47
N GLN A 1150 16.35 17.36 3.17
CA GLN A 1150 16.73 18.57 3.90
C GLN A 1150 17.80 18.29 4.96
N LEU A 1151 17.68 17.18 5.70
CA LEU A 1151 18.70 16.76 6.67
C LEU A 1151 20.06 16.46 6.01
N ARG A 1152 20.08 15.77 4.86
CA ARG A 1152 21.33 15.50 4.12
C ARG A 1152 22.00 16.79 3.63
N GLU A 1153 21.22 17.79 3.25
CA GLU A 1153 21.74 19.09 2.82
C GLU A 1153 22.33 19.90 3.99
N HIS A 1154 21.70 19.83 5.17
CA HIS A 1154 22.24 20.45 6.39
C HIS A 1154 23.45 19.70 6.97
N PHE A 1155 23.55 18.39 6.75
CA PHE A 1155 24.63 17.54 7.26
C PHE A 1155 25.30 16.73 6.12
N PRO A 1156 25.99 17.37 5.16
CA PRO A 1156 26.48 16.72 3.94
C PRO A 1156 27.58 15.68 4.17
N SER A 1157 28.24 15.73 5.34
CA SER A 1157 29.27 14.76 5.74
C SER A 1157 28.73 13.46 6.30
N ILE A 1158 27.40 13.37 6.53
CA ILE A 1158 26.75 12.20 7.13
C ILE A 1158 25.97 11.44 6.05
N PRO A 1159 26.42 10.24 5.64
CA PRO A 1159 25.64 9.36 4.79
C PRO A 1159 24.30 9.02 5.43
N TRP A 1160 23.25 8.96 4.60
CA TRP A 1160 21.89 8.60 5.02
C TRP A 1160 21.33 7.50 4.13
N LEU A 1161 20.78 6.45 4.74
CA LEU A 1161 20.13 5.35 4.04
C LEU A 1161 18.68 5.15 4.53
N ASN A 1162 17.72 5.18 3.62
CA ASN A 1162 16.33 4.81 3.90
C ASN A 1162 16.10 3.33 3.50
N LEU A 1163 15.70 2.49 4.45
CA LEU A 1163 15.35 1.08 4.22
C LEU A 1163 13.87 0.83 4.53
N SER A 1164 13.19 0.18 3.60
CA SER A 1164 11.77 -0.18 3.74
C SER A 1164 11.61 -1.69 3.78
N TYR A 1165 10.76 -2.19 4.70
CA TYR A 1165 10.54 -3.62 4.92
C TYR A 1165 9.06 -4.01 4.79
N ASP A 1166 8.80 -5.15 4.16
CA ASP A 1166 7.47 -5.76 3.94
C ASP A 1166 7.46 -7.28 4.23
N GLY A 1167 8.55 -7.80 4.80
CA GLY A 1167 8.76 -9.22 5.08
C GLY A 1167 9.24 -10.04 3.88
N GLN A 1168 9.55 -9.42 2.74
CA GLN A 1168 10.17 -10.12 1.61
C GLN A 1168 11.68 -9.87 1.57
N LYS A 1169 12.49 -10.86 1.15
CA LYS A 1169 13.95 -10.71 1.06
C LYS A 1169 14.29 -9.77 -0.11
N ASP A 1170 14.89 -8.62 0.18
CA ASP A 1170 15.41 -7.70 -0.83
C ASP A 1170 16.93 -7.90 -0.96
N LEU A 1171 17.34 -8.53 -2.07
CA LEU A 1171 18.75 -8.80 -2.40
C LEU A 1171 19.57 -7.52 -2.53
N SER A 1172 18.93 -6.39 -2.84
CA SER A 1172 19.61 -5.09 -2.99
C SER A 1172 20.00 -4.46 -1.66
N ILE A 1173 19.37 -4.85 -0.53
CA ILE A 1173 19.67 -4.26 0.78
C ILE A 1173 21.13 -4.49 1.14
N GLU A 1174 21.68 -5.68 0.88
CA GLU A 1174 23.06 -6.00 1.22
C GLU A 1174 24.04 -5.08 0.47
N THR A 1175 23.91 -5.00 -0.86
CA THR A 1175 24.75 -4.11 -1.69
C THR A 1175 24.62 -2.64 -1.30
N ARG A 1176 23.40 -2.19 -0.95
CA ARG A 1176 23.16 -0.81 -0.49
C ARG A 1176 23.80 -0.55 0.87
N LEU A 1177 23.76 -1.52 1.80
CA LEU A 1177 24.41 -1.44 3.09
C LEU A 1177 25.95 -1.45 2.95
N GLU A 1178 26.50 -2.30 2.09
CA GLU A 1178 27.94 -2.31 1.77
C GLU A 1178 28.41 -0.95 1.26
N ALA A 1179 27.70 -0.38 0.28
CA ALA A 1179 28.00 0.94 -0.25
C ALA A 1179 27.88 2.03 0.83
N PHE A 1180 26.83 1.97 1.66
CA PHE A 1180 26.64 2.89 2.77
C PHE A 1180 27.77 2.81 3.80
N ILE A 1181 28.14 1.61 4.27
CA ILE A 1181 29.22 1.43 5.24
C ILE A 1181 30.56 1.90 4.65
N HIS A 1182 30.81 1.66 3.36
CA HIS A 1182 31.98 2.20 2.68
C HIS A 1182 32.01 3.74 2.71
N GLN A 1183 30.89 4.40 2.40
CA GLN A 1183 30.77 5.86 2.50
C GLN A 1183 31.05 6.37 3.92
N THR A 1184 30.55 5.68 4.96
CA THR A 1184 30.78 6.07 6.36
C THR A 1184 32.24 5.93 6.79
N ARG A 1185 33.00 5.01 6.17
CA ARG A 1185 34.45 4.88 6.38
C ARG A 1185 35.24 5.98 5.67
N ALA A 1186 34.80 6.36 4.48
CA ALA A 1186 35.42 7.45 3.73
C ALA A 1186 35.21 8.81 4.41
N SER A 1187 34.05 9.03 5.03
CA SER A 1187 33.77 10.26 5.79
C SER A 1187 34.49 10.33 7.15
N THR A 1188 35.01 9.22 7.67
CA THR A 1188 35.66 9.13 8.99
C THR A 1188 37.18 9.25 8.99
N SER A 1189 37.87 9.39 7.84
CA SER A 1189 39.34 9.53 7.77
C SER A 1189 39.82 10.42 6.61
N PRO A 1190 40.68 11.45 6.78
CA PRO A 1190 41.15 12.14 7.98
C PRO A 1190 40.85 13.66 7.96
N GLN A 1191 39.90 14.11 8.78
CA GLN A 1191 39.78 15.52 9.23
C GLN A 1191 39.58 15.65 10.75
N ARG A 1192 39.71 14.54 11.49
CA ARG A 1192 39.59 14.49 12.96
C ARG A 1192 40.91 14.24 13.69
N ASP A 1193 42.06 14.45 13.04
CA ASP A 1193 43.32 14.76 13.74
C ASP A 1193 43.36 16.26 14.05
N GLY A 1194 42.51 16.66 14.99
CA GLY A 1194 42.39 18.02 15.52
C GLY A 1194 43.54 18.43 16.44
N GLU A 1195 44.79 18.05 16.14
CA GLU A 1195 46.00 18.60 16.76
C GLU A 1195 46.70 19.66 15.91
N ARG A 1196 46.18 19.98 14.71
CA ARG A 1196 46.75 21.07 13.87
C ARG A 1196 45.87 22.30 13.66
N PHE A 1197 44.68 22.35 14.25
CA PHE A 1197 43.81 23.56 14.20
C PHE A 1197 43.69 24.31 15.54
N ARG A 1198 44.27 23.79 16.63
CA ARG A 1198 44.44 24.53 17.90
C ARG A 1198 45.68 25.41 17.94
N HIS A 1199 46.63 25.22 17.03
CA HIS A 1199 47.86 26.02 16.98
C HIS A 1199 47.78 27.25 16.04
N ALA A 1200 46.70 27.39 15.25
CA ALA A 1200 46.50 28.50 14.32
C ALA A 1200 45.52 29.58 14.84
N LEU A 1201 44.92 29.37 16.02
CA LEU A 1201 44.01 30.33 16.68
C LEU A 1201 44.61 30.89 17.99
N LEU A 1202 45.87 30.60 18.29
CA LEU A 1202 46.61 31.11 19.45
C LEU A 1202 47.85 31.94 19.06
N GLU A 1203 48.08 32.23 17.77
CA GLU A 1203 49.20 33.08 17.30
C GLU A 1203 48.78 34.40 16.64
N THR A 1204 47.49 34.74 16.59
CA THR A 1204 47.01 36.04 16.05
C THR A 1204 46.58 37.06 17.12
N GLU A 1205 47.05 36.91 18.36
CA GLU A 1205 46.90 37.94 19.42
C GLU A 1205 48.23 38.52 19.92
N LYS A 1206 49.31 38.37 19.14
CA LYS A 1206 50.55 39.14 19.33
C LYS A 1206 51.14 39.50 17.98
N LEU A 1207 50.74 40.67 17.46
CA LEU A 1207 51.62 41.69 16.87
C LEU A 1207 50.75 42.83 16.35
N GLU A 1208 50.94 43.99 16.98
CA GLU A 1208 50.48 45.31 16.57
C GLU A 1208 50.91 45.61 15.11
N VAL A 1209 49.98 46.14 14.29
CA VAL A 1209 50.06 47.33 13.41
C VAL A 1209 48.73 47.50 12.69
#